data_AF-A0A8C0VTK6-F1
#
_entry.id   AF-A0A8C0VTK6-F1
#
_cell.length_a   1.000
_cell.length_b   1.000
_cell.length_c   1.000
_cell.angle_alpha   90.00
_cell.angle_beta   90.00
_cell.angle_gamma   90.00
#
_symmetry.space_group_name_H-M   'P 1'
#
loop_
_entity.id
_entity.type
_entity.pdbx_description
1 polymer ?
#
loop_
_entity_poly.entity_id
_entity_poly.type
_entity_poly.pdbx_seq_one_letter_code
_entity_poly.pdbx_strand_id
1 'polypeptide(L)'
;SPVSGSPVSGSPVSGSPVPGSPVPGSPVSGSPVSGSPVRGSLSRGALSRGALFGEPCSGSPVRGSPVRGALSRGVLSRRFLQALEHGGCSLAACYANPSLSQLPSAAEEAEHDLCVQLVQLLHGTLVDRMRAVQVAARCLEMGIFQEEDLDRIQTATDNRGNRDGARELLSRIVQKKDWFSSFLVALRETQHEDLADDLSGNTGENKQSGTEQTTNEETEVRSQPGYDIEENLKQEENVDDSFSSENSVLETSIQENSVVSESDVSTGDGSVSNLNENLGQTCTATDSDEDEVERRASPQPDLTLRDYQMEVAKPALNGENIIICLPTGSGKTRVAVYITKDHLDKKKRASEPGKVIVLVNKVPLVEQHLQTEFSPFLKRWYQVIGLSGDSQLKISFPEVVRRNDVIISTAQILENSLLNASKEDEDYVHLSDFSLIIIDECHHTQKEGVYNNIMRRYLKEKMKNRKLAKENKPLIPQPQILGLTASPGVGGATSYSKAEEHILKICANLDACRIMTVEEHAAQLMNQVKEPSKKTVIADDKKRDPFKERITEIMTEIQNYCQLHPKSEFGTQTYEQWVIREERRAAKEEKRRERVCAEHLKKYNDALQINDTIRMVDAYNHLDNFYKEEKSKKTVRSDDDDDDEPAVSKQDETDEFLIGLFHAKKEQLKELTEIPENENEKLIKLRNTLMEEFTKTEEPRGIIFTKTRLSAFALFQWIKDNPKFEEVGIRAHYLIGSGHKSEIKPMTQNEQREVIDKFRCGNINLLIATTVAEEGLDIKECNIVIRYGLVTNEIAMVQARGRARADESTYALVASSGSGAVEREDVNIFREKMMYKAIQRVQKMPQEEYLNKIQSFQLQSIVEKQMKAKRDQRKTCKKNPSLIKFLCKNCNKLICSGEDIQVIEEMHHVSVKKDFLSLYHTRENKTLQNKNADYQTNGEIVCKDCGQAWGNMMVHRGLDLPCLKIRNFVVVFADKKTTKQIFKKWGELPIRFPSFDYAAHCPSSDED
;
A
#
# COMPACT_ATOMS: atom_id res chain seq x y z
N SER A 1 -37.93 67.62 -23.98
CA SER A 1 -37.25 68.92 -24.13
C SER A 1 -36.00 68.93 -23.25
N PRO A 2 -34.85 69.45 -23.73
CA PRO A 2 -33.90 68.52 -24.38
C PRO A 2 -32.40 68.79 -24.11
N VAL A 3 -31.53 67.95 -24.69
CA VAL A 3 -30.07 68.15 -24.91
C VAL A 3 -29.19 68.13 -23.63
N SER A 4 -27.99 67.53 -23.57
CA SER A 4 -27.32 66.44 -24.30
C SER A 4 -25.98 66.12 -23.61
N GLY A 5 -25.32 64.99 -23.89
CA GLY A 5 -23.86 64.90 -23.71
C GLY A 5 -23.28 63.50 -23.55
N SER A 6 -22.44 63.09 -24.51
CA SER A 6 -21.54 61.93 -24.38
C SER A 6 -20.22 62.22 -25.12
N PRO A 7 -19.06 62.12 -24.44
CA PRO A 7 -17.76 62.03 -25.10
C PRO A 7 -17.14 60.63 -24.96
N VAL A 8 -16.12 60.34 -25.77
CA VAL A 8 -15.60 58.98 -26.03
C VAL A 8 -14.07 58.96 -25.89
N SER A 9 -13.54 57.86 -25.34
CA SER A 9 -12.15 57.35 -25.39
C SER A 9 -10.97 58.29 -25.06
N GLY A 10 -10.09 57.82 -24.17
CA GLY A 10 -8.69 58.26 -24.08
C GLY A 10 -7.83 57.16 -23.47
N SER A 11 -6.77 56.73 -24.16
CA SER A 11 -5.84 55.68 -23.68
C SER A 11 -4.39 56.16 -23.75
N PRO A 12 -3.73 56.45 -22.61
CA PRO A 12 -2.34 56.87 -22.59
C PRO A 12 -1.38 55.69 -22.33
N VAL A 13 -0.70 55.31 -23.41
CA VAL A 13 0.73 54.89 -23.52
C VAL A 13 1.50 54.54 -22.23
N SER A 14 2.14 53.36 -22.25
CA SER A 14 3.13 52.91 -21.27
C SER A 14 4.43 53.74 -21.27
N GLY A 15 4.93 54.13 -20.09
CA GLY A 15 6.28 54.68 -19.89
C GLY A 15 7.10 53.85 -18.90
N SER A 16 8.42 53.76 -19.12
CA SER A 16 9.32 52.90 -18.34
C SER A 16 10.62 53.63 -17.93
N PRO A 17 10.86 53.89 -16.61
CA PRO A 17 12.09 54.53 -16.15
C PRO A 17 13.26 53.55 -15.91
N VAL A 18 14.42 53.97 -16.43
CA VAL A 18 15.80 53.49 -16.30
C VAL A 18 16.24 53.21 -14.83
N PRO A 19 17.15 52.23 -14.57
CA PRO A 19 17.58 51.84 -13.21
C PRO A 19 18.59 52.78 -12.55
N GLY A 20 18.80 52.59 -11.23
CA GLY A 20 19.84 53.28 -10.43
C GLY A 20 20.55 52.37 -9.42
N SER A 21 21.80 52.73 -9.08
CA SER A 21 22.69 52.08 -8.10
C SER A 21 23.72 53.11 -7.61
N PRO A 22 24.02 53.24 -6.30
CA PRO A 22 25.07 52.44 -5.61
C PRO A 22 24.64 52.07 -4.16
N VAL A 23 25.43 51.69 -3.14
CA VAL A 23 26.88 51.62 -2.83
C VAL A 23 27.16 50.38 -1.93
N PRO A 24 28.31 49.67 -2.03
CA PRO A 24 28.66 48.62 -1.07
C PRO A 24 29.25 49.15 0.25
N GLY A 25 29.01 48.44 1.35
CA GLY A 25 29.67 48.61 2.66
C GLY A 25 30.22 47.28 3.19
N SER A 26 31.29 47.32 3.99
CA SER A 26 32.03 46.11 4.43
C SER A 26 32.59 46.29 5.87
N PRO A 27 33.11 45.25 6.53
CA PRO A 27 32.57 44.83 7.83
C PRO A 27 33.36 45.27 9.08
N VAL A 28 32.76 45.06 10.25
CA VAL A 28 33.39 45.16 11.57
C VAL A 28 33.44 43.77 12.23
N SER A 29 34.52 43.47 12.94
CA SER A 29 34.73 42.19 13.63
C SER A 29 34.79 42.36 15.15
N GLY A 30 34.36 41.33 15.87
CA GLY A 30 34.41 41.25 17.34
C GLY A 30 34.58 39.79 17.78
N SER A 31 35.39 39.56 18.82
CA SER A 31 35.75 38.22 19.31
C SER A 31 35.08 37.90 20.65
N PRO A 32 34.87 36.60 20.98
CA PRO A 32 34.07 36.20 22.13
C PRO A 32 34.80 36.32 23.47
N VAL A 33 34.03 36.52 24.56
CA VAL A 33 34.52 36.56 25.94
C VAL A 33 34.05 35.32 26.69
N SER A 34 34.95 34.68 27.44
CA SER A 34 34.70 33.43 28.19
C SER A 34 34.34 33.67 29.66
N GLY A 35 33.29 33.00 30.16
CA GLY A 35 32.95 32.92 31.60
C GLY A 35 33.07 31.49 32.14
N SER A 36 33.48 31.33 33.41
CA SER A 36 33.74 30.02 34.04
C SER A 36 32.58 29.56 34.96
N PRO A 37 32.32 28.25 35.10
CA PRO A 37 31.23 27.74 35.94
C PRO A 37 31.58 27.71 37.43
N VAL A 38 30.57 27.98 38.29
CA VAL A 38 30.67 27.87 39.75
C VAL A 38 30.21 26.49 40.22
N ARG A 39 30.83 25.97 41.29
CA ARG A 39 30.62 24.61 41.81
C ARG A 39 29.95 24.62 43.19
N GLY A 40 28.84 23.89 43.34
CA GLY A 40 28.16 23.60 44.61
C GLY A 40 28.10 22.08 44.86
N SER A 41 28.06 21.65 46.13
CA SER A 41 28.38 20.28 46.54
C SER A 41 27.20 19.44 47.07
N LEU A 42 27.35 18.12 46.98
CA LEU A 42 26.38 17.11 47.43
C LEU A 42 26.22 17.06 48.96
N SER A 43 25.03 16.67 49.41
CA SER A 43 24.82 16.02 50.71
C SER A 43 24.05 14.70 50.52
N ARG A 44 24.14 13.78 51.49
CA ARG A 44 23.61 12.41 51.43
C ARG A 44 22.59 12.17 52.53
N GLY A 45 21.43 11.59 52.19
CA GLY A 45 20.42 11.06 53.11
C GLY A 45 20.19 9.56 52.87
N ALA A 46 19.74 8.82 53.88
CA ALA A 46 19.74 7.35 53.87
C ALA A 46 18.47 6.69 53.28
N LEU A 47 18.62 5.43 52.86
CA LEU A 47 17.55 4.53 52.45
C LEU A 47 16.73 4.02 53.65
N SER A 48 15.43 3.80 53.44
CA SER A 48 14.63 2.87 54.24
C SER A 48 13.73 2.02 53.31
N ARG A 49 13.51 0.76 53.67
CA ARG A 49 12.65 -0.20 52.93
C ARG A 49 11.26 -0.25 53.56
N GLY A 50 10.23 -0.38 52.74
CA GLY A 50 8.88 -0.74 53.18
C GLY A 50 7.93 -0.87 51.99
N ALA A 51 7.13 -1.94 51.96
CA ALA A 51 6.06 -2.13 50.98
C ALA A 51 4.75 -2.40 51.74
N LEU A 52 3.65 -1.81 51.29
CA LEU A 52 2.32 -2.01 51.83
C LEU A 52 1.29 -2.06 50.69
N PHE A 53 0.36 -3.00 50.78
CA PHE A 53 -0.81 -3.12 49.91
C PHE A 53 -1.99 -2.30 50.46
N GLY A 54 -2.95 -1.98 49.58
CA GLY A 54 -4.26 -1.41 49.93
C GLY A 54 -5.31 -1.79 48.88
N GLU A 55 -6.52 -2.10 49.33
CA GLU A 55 -7.58 -2.73 48.50
C GLU A 55 -8.53 -1.75 47.79
N PRO A 56 -9.27 -2.19 46.74
CA PRO A 56 -10.15 -1.33 45.96
C PRO A 56 -11.53 -1.12 46.59
N CYS A 57 -11.96 0.15 46.70
CA CYS A 57 -13.33 0.49 47.14
C CYS A 57 -14.37 0.34 46.01
N SER A 58 -15.45 -0.40 46.28
CA SER A 58 -16.58 -0.59 45.38
C SER A 58 -17.59 0.59 45.40
N GLY A 59 -18.14 0.96 44.24
CA GLY A 59 -19.23 1.93 44.12
C GLY A 59 -20.32 1.48 43.13
N SER A 60 -21.57 1.43 43.58
CA SER A 60 -22.74 0.96 42.81
C SER A 60 -23.29 2.03 41.85
N PRO A 61 -24.00 1.66 40.77
CA PRO A 61 -24.31 2.58 39.67
C PRO A 61 -25.50 3.51 39.94
N VAL A 62 -25.35 4.79 39.61
CA VAL A 62 -26.47 5.74 39.48
C VAL A 62 -27.04 5.65 38.06
N ARG A 63 -28.34 5.41 37.93
CA ARG A 63 -29.05 5.28 36.64
C ARG A 63 -29.67 6.62 36.27
N GLY A 64 -29.18 7.28 35.20
CA GLY A 64 -29.69 8.56 34.71
C GLY A 64 -30.00 8.53 33.22
N SER A 65 -31.18 9.02 32.85
CA SER A 65 -31.65 9.14 31.44
C SER A 65 -30.94 10.30 30.72
N PRO A 66 -30.84 10.27 29.37
CA PRO A 66 -30.04 11.25 28.63
C PRO A 66 -30.69 12.65 28.60
N VAL A 67 -30.08 13.61 29.30
CA VAL A 67 -30.41 15.04 29.16
C VAL A 67 -29.74 15.58 27.90
N ARG A 68 -30.53 16.04 26.92
CA ARG A 68 -30.04 16.94 25.86
C ARG A 68 -29.81 18.32 26.48
N GLY A 69 -28.57 18.61 26.89
CA GLY A 69 -28.13 19.92 27.35
C GLY A 69 -26.82 20.31 26.66
N ALA A 70 -26.66 21.58 26.32
CA ALA A 70 -25.42 22.07 25.72
C ALA A 70 -24.29 22.05 26.75
N LEU A 71 -23.14 21.47 26.40
CA LEU A 71 -21.93 21.54 27.22
C LEU A 71 -21.37 22.96 27.20
N SER A 72 -21.25 23.57 28.37
CA SER A 72 -20.77 24.95 28.53
C SER A 72 -19.27 25.08 28.22
N ARG A 73 -18.90 26.19 27.55
CA ARG A 73 -17.54 26.42 27.02
C ARG A 73 -16.43 26.33 28.07
N GLY A 74 -16.70 26.74 29.33
CA GLY A 74 -15.69 26.81 30.40
C GLY A 74 -15.07 25.48 30.85
N VAL A 75 -15.64 24.32 30.51
CA VAL A 75 -15.08 23.01 30.91
C VAL A 75 -13.90 22.58 30.00
N LEU A 76 -13.82 23.13 28.78
CA LEU A 76 -12.76 22.79 27.83
C LEU A 76 -11.43 23.48 28.15
N SER A 77 -11.45 24.78 28.46
CA SER A 77 -10.23 25.57 28.72
C SER A 77 -9.39 24.98 29.86
N ARG A 78 -10.01 24.63 30.99
CA ARG A 78 -9.27 24.14 32.17
C ARG A 78 -8.56 22.81 31.95
N ARG A 79 -9.14 21.90 31.14
CA ARG A 79 -8.49 20.64 30.75
C ARG A 79 -7.43 20.82 29.67
N PHE A 80 -7.62 21.79 28.77
CA PHE A 80 -6.63 22.16 27.77
C PHE A 80 -5.39 22.79 28.41
N LEU A 81 -5.57 23.73 29.34
CA LEU A 81 -4.50 24.32 30.15
C LEU A 81 -3.70 23.27 30.92
N GLN A 82 -4.38 22.37 31.65
CA GLN A 82 -3.69 21.27 32.35
C GLN A 82 -2.92 20.34 31.40
N ALA A 83 -3.41 20.11 30.18
CA ALA A 83 -2.68 19.33 29.18
C ALA A 83 -1.45 20.07 28.61
N LEU A 84 -1.51 21.40 28.47
CA LEU A 84 -0.36 22.22 28.08
C LEU A 84 0.72 22.23 29.18
N GLU A 85 0.32 22.40 30.45
CA GLU A 85 1.23 22.34 31.60
C GLU A 85 1.93 20.98 31.72
N HIS A 86 1.17 19.88 31.66
CA HIS A 86 1.73 18.52 31.72
C HIS A 86 2.50 18.12 30.46
N GLY A 87 2.28 18.81 29.33
CA GLY A 87 3.05 18.66 28.10
C GLY A 87 4.37 19.44 28.08
N GLY A 88 4.68 20.23 29.11
CA GLY A 88 5.86 21.09 29.17
C GLY A 88 5.71 22.46 28.51
N CYS A 89 4.52 22.80 28.00
CA CYS A 89 4.23 24.04 27.27
C CYS A 89 3.72 25.14 28.22
N SER A 90 4.45 25.42 29.30
CA SER A 90 4.05 26.36 30.36
C SER A 90 3.74 27.78 29.85
N LEU A 91 4.55 28.31 28.92
CA LEU A 91 4.31 29.62 28.31
C LEU A 91 3.02 29.65 27.44
N ALA A 92 2.68 28.54 26.77
CA ALA A 92 1.40 28.45 26.04
C ALA A 92 0.21 28.38 27.00
N ALA A 93 0.38 27.76 28.18
CA ALA A 93 -0.62 27.82 29.25
C ALA A 93 -0.78 29.25 29.81
N CYS A 94 0.28 30.07 29.87
CA CYS A 94 0.17 31.49 30.21
C CYS A 94 -0.63 32.28 29.15
N TYR A 95 -0.33 32.15 27.86
CA TYR A 95 -1.09 32.84 26.79
C TYR A 95 -2.58 32.44 26.74
N ALA A 96 -2.91 31.21 27.11
CA ALA A 96 -4.29 30.71 27.16
C ALA A 96 -4.98 30.91 28.54
N ASN A 97 -4.36 31.63 29.49
CA ASN A 97 -4.90 31.86 30.82
C ASN A 97 -5.73 33.16 30.89
N PRO A 98 -7.07 33.09 31.05
CA PRO A 98 -7.93 34.27 31.12
C PRO A 98 -7.76 35.13 32.39
N SER A 99 -6.79 34.79 33.27
CA SER A 99 -6.46 35.55 34.48
C SER A 99 -5.37 36.61 34.27
N LEU A 100 -4.70 36.65 33.10
CA LEU A 100 -3.61 37.58 32.81
C LEU A 100 -4.11 38.88 32.17
N SER A 101 -3.81 40.02 32.80
CA SER A 101 -4.26 41.35 32.37
C SER A 101 -3.36 42.02 31.33
N GLN A 102 -2.19 41.45 31.04
CA GLN A 102 -1.28 41.88 29.97
C GLN A 102 -0.66 40.65 29.31
N LEU A 103 -0.49 40.72 27.98
CA LEU A 103 0.26 39.73 27.21
C LEU A 103 1.78 39.98 27.36
N PRO A 104 2.64 38.97 27.18
CA PRO A 104 4.08 39.14 27.11
C PRO A 104 4.53 40.13 26.02
N SER A 105 5.75 40.65 26.15
CA SER A 105 6.30 41.64 25.23
C SER A 105 6.75 41.03 23.90
N ALA A 106 6.82 41.84 22.84
CA ALA A 106 7.31 41.40 21.52
C ALA A 106 8.75 40.83 21.55
N ALA A 107 9.57 41.24 22.54
CA ALA A 107 10.90 40.67 22.74
C ALA A 107 10.84 39.19 23.21
N GLU A 108 9.80 38.80 23.94
CA GLU A 108 9.56 37.43 24.41
C GLU A 108 8.90 36.58 23.31
N GLU A 109 8.09 37.19 22.42
CA GLU A 109 7.55 36.51 21.21
C GLU A 109 8.67 36.04 20.26
N ALA A 110 9.83 36.71 20.26
CA ALA A 110 10.95 36.41 19.37
C ALA A 110 11.81 35.20 19.77
N GLU A 111 11.76 34.72 21.02
CA GLU A 111 12.54 33.55 21.48
C GLU A 111 11.78 32.22 21.42
N HIS A 112 10.45 32.22 21.28
CA HIS A 112 9.62 31.01 21.41
C HIS A 112 8.63 30.80 20.25
N ASP A 113 8.87 29.78 19.42
CA ASP A 113 8.07 29.38 18.23
C ASP A 113 6.68 28.78 18.55
N LEU A 114 6.10 29.10 19.72
CA LEU A 114 4.85 28.53 20.22
C LEU A 114 3.60 29.13 19.54
N CYS A 115 3.65 30.41 19.15
CA CYS A 115 2.54 31.07 18.45
C CYS A 115 2.29 30.45 17.07
N VAL A 116 3.35 29.98 16.39
CA VAL A 116 3.26 29.23 15.13
C VAL A 116 2.60 27.88 15.36
N GLN A 117 2.94 27.17 16.45
CA GLN A 117 2.29 25.90 16.81
C GLN A 117 0.81 26.07 17.16
N LEU A 118 0.42 27.17 17.82
CA LEU A 118 -0.98 27.47 18.12
C LEU A 118 -1.80 27.75 16.85
N VAL A 119 -1.24 28.53 15.90
CA VAL A 119 -1.86 28.74 14.59
C VAL A 119 -1.90 27.45 13.75
N GLN A 120 -0.93 26.55 13.88
CA GLN A 120 -0.99 25.21 13.27
C GLN A 120 -2.10 24.34 13.89
N LEU A 121 -2.29 24.40 15.22
CA LEU A 121 -3.34 23.67 15.94
C LEU A 121 -4.75 24.13 15.51
N LEU A 122 -4.96 25.44 15.42
CA LEU A 122 -6.22 26.07 15.03
C LEU A 122 -6.36 26.32 13.52
N HIS A 123 -5.39 25.88 12.71
CA HIS A 123 -5.31 26.13 11.26
C HIS A 123 -6.59 25.76 10.50
N GLY A 124 -7.26 24.66 10.89
CA GLY A 124 -8.55 24.27 10.30
C GLY A 124 -9.66 25.30 10.54
N THR A 125 -9.79 25.79 11.77
CA THR A 125 -10.78 26.81 12.15
C THR A 125 -10.48 28.14 11.46
N LEU A 126 -9.21 28.55 11.42
CA LEU A 126 -8.78 29.80 10.78
C LEU A 126 -9.03 29.78 9.27
N VAL A 127 -8.57 28.73 8.56
CA VAL A 127 -8.75 28.58 7.10
C VAL A 127 -10.22 28.55 6.68
N ASP A 128 -11.10 28.04 7.53
CA ASP A 128 -12.51 27.84 7.18
C ASP A 128 -13.40 29.04 7.54
N ARG A 129 -12.90 30.01 8.33
CA ARG A 129 -13.68 31.14 8.87
C ARG A 129 -13.08 32.52 8.59
N MET A 130 -11.77 32.63 8.34
CA MET A 130 -11.08 33.90 8.07
C MET A 130 -11.30 34.37 6.62
N ARG A 131 -11.63 35.65 6.43
CA ARG A 131 -11.69 36.29 5.09
C ARG A 131 -10.30 36.77 4.68
N ALA A 132 -9.60 35.97 3.88
CA ALA A 132 -8.18 36.12 3.60
C ALA A 132 -7.81 37.51 3.06
N VAL A 133 -8.52 38.00 2.04
CA VAL A 133 -8.21 39.31 1.42
C VAL A 133 -8.41 40.47 2.40
N GLN A 134 -9.47 40.45 3.21
CA GLN A 134 -9.75 41.53 4.17
C GLN A 134 -8.69 41.55 5.29
N VAL A 135 -8.29 40.39 5.80
CA VAL A 135 -7.23 40.29 6.81
C VAL A 135 -5.86 40.63 6.23
N ALA A 136 -5.56 40.21 4.99
CA ALA A 136 -4.30 40.53 4.33
C ALA A 136 -4.15 42.03 4.03
N ALA A 137 -5.23 42.71 3.61
CA ALA A 137 -5.23 44.16 3.42
C ALA A 137 -4.94 44.89 4.75
N ARG A 138 -5.57 44.48 5.86
CA ARG A 138 -5.28 45.08 7.17
C ARG A 138 -3.87 44.76 7.67
N CYS A 139 -3.34 43.57 7.38
CA CYS A 139 -1.95 43.21 7.67
C CYS A 139 -0.93 44.03 6.84
N LEU A 140 -1.31 44.51 5.65
CA LEU A 140 -0.51 45.45 4.85
C LEU A 140 -0.55 46.87 5.46
N GLU A 141 -1.72 47.37 5.82
CA GLU A 141 -1.88 48.66 6.52
C GLU A 141 -1.12 48.72 7.85
N MET A 142 -1.02 47.58 8.56
CA MET A 142 -0.24 47.43 9.79
C MET A 142 1.26 47.15 9.56
N GLY A 143 1.75 47.12 8.31
CA GLY A 143 3.16 46.91 7.98
C GLY A 143 3.70 45.48 8.17
N ILE A 144 2.83 44.50 8.45
CA ILE A 144 3.18 43.08 8.62
C ILE A 144 3.48 42.45 7.24
N PHE A 145 2.72 42.85 6.22
CA PHE A 145 2.84 42.40 4.84
C PHE A 145 3.42 43.48 3.92
N GLN A 146 3.91 43.06 2.76
CA GLN A 146 4.22 43.94 1.63
C GLN A 146 3.19 43.72 0.51
N GLU A 147 3.13 44.61 -0.48
CA GLU A 147 2.18 44.50 -1.60
C GLU A 147 2.31 43.15 -2.33
N GLU A 148 3.53 42.62 -2.45
CA GLU A 148 3.81 41.27 -2.98
C GLU A 148 3.17 40.10 -2.18
N ASP A 149 2.92 40.26 -0.88
CA ASP A 149 2.19 39.25 -0.09
C ASP A 149 0.69 39.36 -0.38
N LEU A 150 0.13 40.58 -0.43
CA LEU A 150 -1.27 40.82 -0.73
C LEU A 150 -1.64 40.33 -2.14
N ASP A 151 -0.86 40.69 -3.16
CA ASP A 151 -1.06 40.27 -4.56
C ASP A 151 -1.08 38.73 -4.70
N ARG A 152 -0.23 38.03 -3.95
CA ARG A 152 -0.16 36.57 -3.99
C ARG A 152 -1.31 35.91 -3.22
N ILE A 153 -1.78 36.50 -2.11
CA ILE A 153 -2.97 36.07 -1.37
C ILE A 153 -4.25 36.32 -2.19
N GLN A 154 -4.32 37.45 -2.89
CA GLN A 154 -5.38 37.78 -3.84
C GLN A 154 -5.38 36.78 -5.01
N THR A 155 -4.23 36.58 -5.67
CA THR A 155 -4.05 35.60 -6.74
C THR A 155 -4.43 34.17 -6.30
N ALA A 156 -4.09 33.76 -5.08
CA ALA A 156 -4.50 32.48 -4.52
C ALA A 156 -6.02 32.40 -4.28
N THR A 157 -6.63 33.48 -3.78
CA THR A 157 -8.07 33.62 -3.55
C THR A 157 -8.86 33.54 -4.86
N ASP A 158 -8.44 34.26 -5.90
CA ASP A 158 -9.18 34.32 -7.17
C ASP A 158 -9.07 33.02 -7.99
N ASN A 159 -7.90 32.37 -7.96
CA ASN A 159 -7.70 31.13 -8.70
C ASN A 159 -8.23 29.87 -7.99
N ARG A 160 -8.41 29.89 -6.65
CA ARG A 160 -8.69 28.67 -5.85
C ARG A 160 -9.71 28.85 -4.70
N GLY A 161 -10.16 30.07 -4.45
CA GLY A 161 -11.13 30.42 -3.42
C GLY A 161 -10.49 30.79 -2.06
N ASN A 162 -11.28 31.47 -1.22
CA ASN A 162 -10.84 32.06 0.06
C ASN A 162 -10.09 31.09 1.00
N ARG A 163 -10.39 29.78 0.97
CA ARG A 163 -9.68 28.79 1.83
C ARG A 163 -8.23 28.57 1.41
N ASP A 164 -7.90 28.68 0.12
CA ASP A 164 -6.50 28.61 -0.33
C ASP A 164 -5.80 29.97 -0.19
N GLY A 165 -6.52 31.09 -0.35
CA GLY A 165 -6.03 32.41 0.07
C GLY A 165 -5.68 32.49 1.55
N ALA A 166 -6.54 31.91 2.42
CA ALA A 166 -6.32 31.88 3.87
C ALA A 166 -5.11 31.00 4.26
N ARG A 167 -4.86 29.90 3.53
CA ARG A 167 -3.63 29.09 3.68
C ARG A 167 -2.38 29.85 3.28
N GLU A 168 -2.43 30.58 2.16
CA GLU A 168 -1.30 31.41 1.74
C GLU A 168 -1.02 32.50 2.78
N LEU A 169 -2.06 33.19 3.29
CA LEU A 169 -1.95 34.18 4.36
C LEU A 169 -1.28 33.60 5.61
N LEU A 170 -1.82 32.50 6.16
CA LEU A 170 -1.24 31.86 7.35
C LEU A 170 0.18 31.35 7.09
N SER A 171 0.47 30.87 5.87
CA SER A 171 1.81 30.42 5.49
C SER A 171 2.82 31.57 5.34
N ARG A 172 2.39 32.82 5.13
CA ARG A 172 3.26 34.00 5.08
C ARG A 172 3.42 34.69 6.42
N ILE A 173 2.34 34.81 7.19
CA ILE A 173 2.35 35.62 8.42
C ILE A 173 3.26 35.03 9.50
N VAL A 174 3.33 33.70 9.61
CA VAL A 174 4.29 32.97 10.46
C VAL A 174 5.76 33.14 10.05
N GLN A 175 6.05 33.79 8.92
CA GLN A 175 7.42 34.09 8.46
C GLN A 175 7.83 35.55 8.70
N LYS A 176 6.94 36.36 9.29
CA LYS A 176 7.20 37.76 9.65
C LYS A 176 7.70 37.85 11.09
N LYS A 177 8.28 38.99 11.47
CA LYS A 177 8.60 39.29 12.87
C LYS A 177 7.41 39.97 13.55
N ASP A 178 7.32 39.83 14.87
CA ASP A 178 6.39 40.57 15.74
C ASP A 178 4.93 40.49 15.25
N TRP A 179 4.59 39.33 14.70
CA TRP A 179 3.43 39.13 13.83
C TRP A 179 2.18 38.71 14.58
N PHE A 180 2.32 38.02 15.72
CA PHE A 180 1.21 37.32 16.37
C PHE A 180 0.28 38.29 17.08
N SER A 181 0.83 39.11 17.98
CA SER A 181 0.18 40.26 18.59
C SER A 181 -0.46 41.20 17.54
N SER A 182 0.27 41.55 16.49
CA SER A 182 -0.22 42.37 15.37
C SER A 182 -1.38 41.70 14.58
N PHE A 183 -1.32 40.37 14.37
CA PHE A 183 -2.35 39.59 13.68
C PHE A 183 -3.65 39.47 14.50
N LEU A 184 -3.55 39.35 15.82
CA LEU A 184 -4.73 39.36 16.70
C LEU A 184 -5.50 40.67 16.61
N VAL A 185 -4.81 41.81 16.48
CA VAL A 185 -5.42 43.12 16.24
C VAL A 185 -6.07 43.15 14.85
N ALA A 186 -5.37 42.73 13.79
CA ALA A 186 -5.92 42.66 12.43
C ALA A 186 -7.18 41.77 12.34
N LEU A 187 -7.24 40.66 13.08
CA LEU A 187 -8.44 39.81 13.18
C LEU A 187 -9.61 40.54 13.87
N ARG A 188 -9.37 41.23 15.00
CA ARG A 188 -10.41 41.99 15.72
C ARG A 188 -10.98 43.12 14.85
N GLU A 189 -10.12 43.92 14.24
CA GLU A 189 -10.52 45.06 13.40
C GLU A 189 -11.27 44.63 12.11
N THR A 190 -11.02 43.42 11.61
CA THR A 190 -11.70 42.87 10.41
C THR A 190 -12.96 42.05 10.72
N GLN A 191 -13.55 42.22 11.92
CA GLN A 191 -14.76 41.53 12.39
C GLN A 191 -14.60 40.01 12.63
N HIS A 192 -13.36 39.55 12.89
CA HIS A 192 -13.06 38.18 13.31
C HIS A 192 -12.70 38.12 14.82
N GLU A 193 -13.42 38.89 15.66
CA GLU A 193 -13.20 38.94 17.13
C GLU A 193 -13.09 37.55 17.76
N ASP A 194 -13.94 36.60 17.33
CA ASP A 194 -14.02 35.28 17.92
C ASP A 194 -12.86 34.34 17.51
N LEU A 195 -12.26 34.54 16.33
CA LEU A 195 -11.00 33.87 15.97
C LEU A 195 -9.81 34.44 16.76
N ALA A 196 -9.84 35.74 17.09
CA ALA A 196 -8.84 36.35 17.96
C ALA A 196 -9.01 35.90 19.43
N ASP A 197 -10.26 35.74 19.92
CA ASP A 197 -10.55 35.20 21.25
C ASP A 197 -10.20 33.71 21.36
N ASP A 198 -10.49 32.89 20.34
CA ASP A 198 -10.06 31.48 20.26
C ASP A 198 -8.51 31.35 20.28
N LEU A 199 -7.78 32.32 19.67
CA LEU A 199 -6.31 32.37 19.68
C LEU A 199 -5.71 32.99 20.96
N SER A 200 -6.44 33.86 21.67
CA SER A 200 -5.97 34.53 22.89
C SER A 200 -6.62 34.02 24.18
N GLY A 201 -7.27 32.85 24.14
CA GLY A 201 -7.88 32.18 25.30
C GLY A 201 -9.03 32.93 25.98
N ASN A 202 -9.56 33.99 25.37
CA ASN A 202 -10.39 34.98 26.05
C ASN A 202 -11.87 34.57 26.08
N THR A 203 -12.34 34.05 27.22
CA THR A 203 -13.76 33.75 27.43
C THR A 203 -14.54 35.05 27.67
N GLY A 204 -15.25 35.53 26.65
CA GLY A 204 -15.95 36.82 26.59
C GLY A 204 -17.15 37.00 27.53
N GLU A 205 -17.00 36.75 28.83
CA GLU A 205 -18.02 36.99 29.87
C GLU A 205 -18.00 38.46 30.36
N ASN A 206 -16.94 39.23 30.06
CA ASN A 206 -16.78 40.64 30.42
C ASN A 206 -17.41 41.65 29.41
N LYS A 207 -18.61 41.38 28.87
CA LYS A 207 -19.40 42.36 28.10
C LYS A 207 -20.74 42.69 28.79
N GLN A 208 -20.70 43.14 30.05
CA GLN A 208 -21.90 43.59 30.80
C GLN A 208 -21.61 44.62 31.93
N SER A 209 -21.39 45.90 31.60
CA SER A 209 -21.47 47.04 32.54
C SER A 209 -21.46 48.39 31.81
N GLY A 210 -22.39 49.31 32.11
CA GLY A 210 -22.53 50.60 31.41
C GLY A 210 -23.47 50.47 30.20
N THR A 211 -24.81 50.61 30.27
CA THR A 211 -25.70 51.48 31.08
C THR A 211 -25.85 52.90 30.51
N GLU A 212 -27.04 53.16 29.94
CA GLU A 212 -27.63 54.50 29.62
C GLU A 212 -26.96 55.29 28.46
N GLN A 213 -27.65 56.16 27.70
CA GLN A 213 -29.02 56.71 27.83
C GLN A 213 -29.68 57.01 26.45
N THR A 214 -30.93 56.55 26.30
CA THR A 214 -32.11 57.06 25.53
C THR A 214 -32.05 58.20 24.47
N THR A 215 -32.83 58.00 23.38
CA THR A 215 -33.67 58.99 22.62
C THR A 215 -32.99 60.14 21.85
N ASN A 216 -33.48 60.71 20.72
CA ASN A 216 -34.73 60.60 19.92
C ASN A 216 -34.36 60.76 18.39
N GLU A 217 -35.19 60.90 17.34
CA GLU A 217 -36.61 61.27 17.15
C GLU A 217 -37.13 60.81 15.74
N GLU A 218 -38.39 60.36 15.63
CA GLU A 218 -39.40 60.50 14.51
C GLU A 218 -39.06 60.18 13.01
N THR A 219 -39.99 59.96 12.05
CA THR A 219 -41.48 60.07 11.99
C THR A 219 -42.17 59.06 11.00
N GLU A 220 -43.49 58.89 11.12
CA GLU A 220 -44.55 58.58 10.10
C GLU A 220 -44.60 57.31 9.19
N VAL A 221 -45.45 56.36 9.61
CA VAL A 221 -46.72 55.90 8.96
C VAL A 221 -46.90 55.90 7.42
N ARG A 222 -47.09 54.70 6.82
CA ARG A 222 -48.31 54.36 6.02
C ARG A 222 -48.55 52.84 5.85
N SER A 223 -49.68 52.46 5.26
CA SER A 223 -50.32 51.13 5.34
C SER A 223 -50.22 50.24 4.08
N GLN A 224 -50.59 48.97 4.24
CA GLN A 224 -50.81 47.88 3.24
C GLN A 224 -51.90 48.20 2.17
N PRO A 225 -52.30 47.31 1.21
CA PRO A 225 -51.86 45.91 0.90
C PRO A 225 -51.73 45.56 -0.62
N GLY A 226 -51.51 44.27 -0.95
CA GLY A 226 -52.26 43.61 -2.07
C GLY A 226 -51.53 42.70 -3.09
N TYR A 227 -52.23 41.61 -3.45
CA TYR A 227 -52.24 40.83 -4.72
C TYR A 227 -51.00 40.06 -5.23
N ASP A 228 -50.99 38.74 -4.95
CA ASP A 228 -51.48 37.64 -5.83
C ASP A 228 -50.99 37.36 -7.27
N ILE A 229 -50.95 36.04 -7.52
CA ILE A 229 -51.32 35.27 -8.73
C ILE A 229 -50.30 35.02 -9.86
N GLU A 230 -50.33 33.76 -10.32
CA GLU A 230 -49.64 33.18 -11.47
C GLU A 230 -50.42 33.41 -12.77
N GLU A 231 -49.76 33.43 -13.93
CA GLU A 231 -50.09 32.67 -15.16
C GLU A 231 -48.90 32.86 -16.13
N ASN A 232 -48.27 31.86 -16.77
CA ASN A 232 -48.76 30.70 -17.54
C ASN A 232 -49.23 31.09 -18.96
N LEU A 233 -49.26 30.10 -19.88
CA LEU A 233 -49.74 30.21 -21.28
C LEU A 233 -48.77 30.97 -22.23
N LYS A 234 -48.62 30.64 -23.53
CA LYS A 234 -49.28 29.56 -24.31
C LYS A 234 -48.51 29.12 -25.58
N GLN A 235 -48.85 27.89 -26.01
CA GLN A 235 -48.96 27.32 -27.37
C GLN A 235 -48.40 28.09 -28.59
N GLU A 236 -47.82 27.33 -29.52
CA GLU A 236 -48.38 27.28 -30.89
C GLU A 236 -48.27 25.84 -31.45
N GLU A 237 -49.10 25.50 -32.45
CA GLU A 237 -49.62 24.13 -32.65
C GLU A 237 -49.40 23.52 -34.06
N ASN A 238 -49.55 22.19 -34.15
CA ASN A 238 -49.95 21.42 -35.35
C ASN A 238 -48.90 21.39 -36.52
N VAL A 239 -48.97 20.54 -37.56
CA VAL A 239 -50.09 19.80 -38.21
C VAL A 239 -49.66 18.35 -38.58
N ASP A 240 -50.65 17.49 -38.85
CA ASP A 240 -50.63 16.18 -39.54
C ASP A 240 -49.74 16.14 -40.82
N ASP A 241 -49.34 14.99 -41.40
CA ASP A 241 -50.19 13.89 -41.90
C ASP A 241 -49.47 12.53 -42.07
N SER A 242 -50.29 11.52 -42.31
CA SER A 242 -50.04 10.11 -42.58
C SER A 242 -49.48 9.80 -43.99
N PHE A 243 -48.93 8.59 -44.18
CA PHE A 243 -49.51 7.58 -45.10
C PHE A 243 -48.84 6.19 -44.95
N SER A 244 -49.46 5.16 -45.51
CA SER A 244 -49.07 3.75 -45.43
C SER A 244 -48.35 3.20 -46.68
N SER A 245 -47.59 2.11 -46.54
CA SER A 245 -47.68 0.91 -47.42
C SER A 245 -46.75 -0.23 -46.96
N GLU A 246 -47.03 -1.44 -47.44
CA GLU A 246 -46.41 -2.72 -47.03
C GLU A 246 -45.59 -3.37 -48.16
N ASN A 247 -45.03 -4.56 -47.86
CA ASN A 247 -44.48 -5.57 -48.78
C ASN A 247 -43.03 -5.31 -49.28
N SER A 248 -42.25 -6.35 -49.62
CA SER A 248 -42.63 -7.72 -50.00
C SER A 248 -41.82 -8.87 -49.37
N VAL A 249 -42.46 -10.05 -49.41
CA VAL A 249 -42.02 -11.36 -48.91
C VAL A 249 -41.06 -12.04 -49.89
N LEU A 250 -40.12 -12.85 -49.37
CA LEU A 250 -39.79 -14.16 -49.97
C LEU A 250 -39.12 -15.09 -48.94
N GLU A 251 -39.88 -16.07 -48.46
CA GLU A 251 -39.32 -17.27 -47.83
C GLU A 251 -38.76 -18.22 -48.91
N THR A 252 -37.81 -19.09 -48.55
CA THR A 252 -37.76 -20.43 -49.17
C THR A 252 -37.16 -21.43 -48.19
N SER A 253 -37.95 -22.41 -47.78
CA SER A 253 -37.50 -23.57 -47.02
C SER A 253 -37.08 -24.70 -47.97
N ILE A 254 -36.16 -25.57 -47.52
CA ILE A 254 -35.89 -26.89 -48.10
C ILE A 254 -35.30 -27.79 -47.01
N GLN A 255 -35.55 -29.10 -47.14
CA GLN A 255 -35.22 -30.12 -46.15
C GLN A 255 -33.75 -30.60 -46.19
N GLU A 256 -33.38 -31.25 -45.08
CA GLU A 256 -32.59 -32.49 -44.99
C GLU A 256 -31.84 -32.96 -46.24
N ASN A 257 -30.54 -33.26 -46.08
CA ASN A 257 -30.12 -34.67 -46.10
C ASN A 257 -28.74 -34.94 -45.48
N SER A 258 -28.54 -36.20 -45.10
CA SER A 258 -27.27 -36.80 -44.68
C SER A 258 -26.31 -37.05 -45.84
N VAL A 259 -25.03 -37.30 -45.55
CA VAL A 259 -24.38 -38.61 -45.88
C VAL A 259 -23.02 -38.75 -45.17
N VAL A 260 -22.64 -40.01 -44.92
CA VAL A 260 -21.37 -40.45 -44.29
C VAL A 260 -20.20 -40.37 -45.29
N SER A 261 -18.97 -40.20 -44.81
CA SER A 261 -17.76 -40.61 -45.54
C SER A 261 -16.65 -41.04 -44.57
N GLU A 262 -16.59 -42.35 -44.32
CA GLU A 262 -15.40 -43.01 -43.78
C GLU A 262 -14.42 -43.31 -44.93
N SER A 263 -13.11 -43.31 -44.65
CA SER A 263 -12.16 -44.15 -45.39
C SER A 263 -10.89 -44.37 -44.57
N ASP A 264 -10.64 -45.62 -44.20
CA ASP A 264 -9.36 -46.05 -43.62
C ASP A 264 -8.27 -46.15 -44.69
N VAL A 265 -7.06 -45.70 -44.35
CA VAL A 265 -5.82 -46.31 -44.84
C VAL A 265 -4.87 -46.44 -43.65
N SER A 266 -4.27 -47.62 -43.47
CA SER A 266 -3.53 -48.01 -42.27
C SER A 266 -2.07 -48.37 -42.56
N THR A 267 -1.32 -48.64 -41.48
CA THR A 267 0.07 -49.14 -41.39
C THR A 267 1.19 -48.10 -41.58
N GLY A 268 2.18 -48.21 -40.70
CA GLY A 268 3.28 -47.25 -40.49
C GLY A 268 3.78 -47.33 -39.04
N ASP A 269 4.41 -48.45 -38.69
CA ASP A 269 4.78 -48.79 -37.31
C ASP A 269 6.02 -48.01 -36.81
N GLY A 270 6.11 -47.76 -35.50
CA GLY A 270 7.14 -46.93 -34.88
C GLY A 270 6.95 -46.68 -33.38
N SER A 271 7.53 -47.55 -32.55
CA SER A 271 7.80 -47.26 -31.12
C SER A 271 8.78 -46.07 -30.98
N VAL A 272 8.86 -45.32 -29.87
CA VAL A 272 9.36 -45.72 -28.54
C VAL A 272 8.69 -44.93 -27.40
N SER A 273 8.59 -45.54 -26.21
CA SER A 273 8.08 -44.96 -24.98
C SER A 273 9.09 -44.05 -24.26
N ASN A 274 8.67 -42.83 -23.89
CA ASN A 274 9.40 -41.99 -22.94
C ASN A 274 9.07 -42.38 -21.50
N LEU A 275 9.89 -43.25 -20.90
CA LEU A 275 10.02 -43.36 -19.45
C LEU A 275 10.89 -42.21 -18.93
N ASN A 276 10.53 -41.64 -17.78
CA ASN A 276 11.42 -40.77 -17.02
C ASN A 276 11.17 -40.94 -15.51
N GLU A 277 11.66 -42.05 -14.97
CA GLU A 277 11.69 -42.31 -13.53
C GLU A 277 12.92 -41.65 -12.90
N ASN A 278 12.74 -40.81 -11.88
CA ASN A 278 13.68 -40.57 -10.76
C ASN A 278 13.20 -39.38 -9.90
N LEU A 279 13.42 -39.34 -8.58
CA LEU A 279 13.38 -40.43 -7.59
C LEU A 279 13.06 -39.80 -6.23
N GLY A 280 11.86 -40.04 -5.69
CA GLY A 280 11.44 -39.47 -4.40
C GLY A 280 11.96 -40.25 -3.20
N GLN A 281 13.19 -40.00 -2.76
CA GLN A 281 13.73 -40.62 -1.54
C GLN A 281 12.90 -40.25 -0.30
N THR A 282 12.16 -41.22 0.23
CA THR A 282 11.44 -41.11 1.50
C THR A 282 12.27 -41.76 2.60
N CYS A 283 12.36 -41.13 3.78
CA CYS A 283 13.16 -41.65 4.89
C CYS A 283 12.51 -42.92 5.47
N THR A 284 13.15 -44.07 5.30
CA THR A 284 12.73 -45.34 5.92
C THR A 284 13.39 -45.51 7.29
N ALA A 285 12.58 -45.55 8.35
CA ALA A 285 12.94 -46.29 9.55
C ALA A 285 12.51 -47.76 9.34
N THR A 286 13.35 -48.71 9.71
CA THR A 286 13.05 -50.14 9.66
C THR A 286 12.27 -50.57 10.89
N ASP A 287 11.26 -51.42 10.70
CA ASP A 287 11.25 -52.75 11.31
C ASP A 287 10.32 -53.68 10.50
N SER A 288 10.48 -54.99 10.69
CA SER A 288 9.75 -56.02 9.96
C SER A 288 8.39 -56.35 10.60
N ASP A 289 7.44 -56.79 9.78
CA ASP A 289 6.99 -58.19 9.76
C ASP A 289 5.97 -58.38 8.61
N GLU A 290 5.95 -59.56 7.99
CA GLU A 290 5.00 -59.92 6.93
C GLU A 290 3.84 -60.77 7.47
N ASP A 291 2.79 -60.96 6.66
CA ASP A 291 1.60 -61.79 6.89
C ASP A 291 0.68 -61.48 8.09
N GLU A 292 -0.39 -60.69 7.83
CA GLU A 292 -1.69 -61.32 7.55
C GLU A 292 -2.69 -60.39 6.85
N VAL A 293 -3.70 -60.97 6.18
CA VAL A 293 -4.66 -60.24 5.34
C VAL A 293 -5.96 -59.95 6.08
N GLU A 294 -6.18 -58.69 6.49
CA GLU A 294 -7.54 -58.19 6.67
C GLU A 294 -7.69 -56.70 6.32
N ARG A 295 -8.76 -56.36 5.57
CA ARG A 295 -9.02 -54.99 5.09
C ARG A 295 -9.58 -54.10 6.20
N ARG A 296 -8.71 -53.64 7.11
CA ARG A 296 -9.03 -52.56 8.05
C ARG A 296 -9.23 -51.24 7.30
N ALA A 297 -10.46 -51.01 6.85
CA ALA A 297 -10.88 -49.70 6.38
C ALA A 297 -10.78 -48.70 7.54
N SER A 298 -9.85 -47.74 7.44
CA SER A 298 -9.62 -46.72 8.46
C SER A 298 -10.94 -46.01 8.83
N PRO A 299 -11.20 -45.74 10.13
CA PRO A 299 -12.43 -45.10 10.55
C PRO A 299 -12.62 -43.76 9.83
N GLN A 300 -13.83 -43.54 9.30
CA GLN A 300 -14.11 -42.41 8.43
C GLN A 300 -14.00 -41.09 9.21
N PRO A 301 -13.32 -40.05 8.67
CA PRO A 301 -13.28 -38.74 9.32
C PRO A 301 -14.65 -38.08 9.20
N ASP A 302 -15.36 -37.96 10.31
CA ASP A 302 -16.67 -37.29 10.34
C ASP A 302 -16.54 -35.76 10.28
N LEU A 303 -17.53 -35.10 9.66
CA LEU A 303 -17.56 -33.65 9.46
C LEU A 303 -18.35 -32.97 10.58
N THR A 304 -17.86 -33.10 11.82
CA THR A 304 -18.44 -32.43 13.00
C THR A 304 -17.84 -31.03 13.19
N LEU A 305 -18.69 -30.06 13.56
CA LEU A 305 -18.25 -28.76 14.09
C LEU A 305 -18.24 -28.77 15.62
N ARG A 306 -17.37 -27.94 16.20
CA ARG A 306 -17.36 -27.60 17.63
C ARG A 306 -18.47 -26.60 17.96
N ASP A 307 -18.82 -26.42 19.23
CA ASP A 307 -19.97 -25.58 19.61
C ASP A 307 -19.75 -24.10 19.22
N TYR A 308 -18.55 -23.55 19.46
CA TYR A 308 -18.19 -22.20 19.00
C TYR A 308 -18.16 -22.05 17.47
N GLN A 309 -17.94 -23.16 16.74
CA GLN A 309 -17.95 -23.17 15.26
C GLN A 309 -19.39 -23.22 14.73
N MET A 310 -20.25 -24.02 15.36
CA MET A 310 -21.67 -24.08 15.06
C MET A 310 -22.36 -22.75 15.36
N GLU A 311 -22.05 -22.11 16.49
CA GLU A 311 -22.54 -20.79 16.89
C GLU A 311 -22.43 -19.74 15.78
N VAL A 312 -21.23 -19.57 15.20
CA VAL A 312 -21.00 -18.60 14.11
C VAL A 312 -21.49 -19.08 12.74
N ALA A 313 -21.68 -20.39 12.55
CA ALA A 313 -22.20 -20.97 11.31
C ALA A 313 -23.73 -20.86 11.17
N LYS A 314 -24.48 -20.90 12.30
CA LYS A 314 -25.97 -20.91 12.35
C LYS A 314 -26.65 -20.00 11.30
N PRO A 315 -26.27 -18.72 11.11
CA PRO A 315 -26.95 -17.86 10.13
C PRO A 315 -26.64 -18.22 8.66
N ALA A 316 -25.41 -18.66 8.37
CA ALA A 316 -25.05 -19.10 7.02
C ALA A 316 -25.80 -20.38 6.63
N LEU A 317 -26.01 -21.30 7.56
CA LEU A 317 -26.85 -22.49 7.36
C LEU A 317 -28.32 -22.12 7.08
N ASN A 318 -28.77 -20.94 7.51
CA ASN A 318 -30.11 -20.41 7.22
C ASN A 318 -30.18 -19.58 5.93
N GLY A 319 -29.11 -19.53 5.12
CA GLY A 319 -29.05 -18.77 3.87
C GLY A 319 -28.70 -17.28 4.03
N GLU A 320 -28.31 -16.82 5.22
CA GLU A 320 -27.91 -15.42 5.43
C GLU A 320 -26.50 -15.12 4.91
N ASN A 321 -26.30 -13.95 4.31
CA ASN A 321 -24.97 -13.44 3.95
C ASN A 321 -24.24 -12.94 5.20
N ILE A 322 -23.11 -13.53 5.58
CA ILE A 322 -22.39 -13.17 6.81
C ILE A 322 -20.87 -13.07 6.64
N ILE A 323 -20.24 -12.38 7.59
CA ILE A 323 -18.79 -12.45 7.82
C ILE A 323 -18.55 -13.23 9.11
N ILE A 324 -17.78 -14.31 9.05
CA ILE A 324 -17.29 -15.05 10.22
C ILE A 324 -15.91 -14.53 10.60
N CYS A 325 -15.81 -13.95 11.79
CA CYS A 325 -14.57 -13.47 12.40
C CYS A 325 -14.14 -14.45 13.50
N LEU A 326 -13.18 -15.33 13.18
CA LEU A 326 -12.63 -16.35 14.08
C LEU A 326 -11.09 -16.28 14.08
N PRO A 327 -10.41 -16.42 15.24
CA PRO A 327 -8.94 -16.39 15.30
C PRO A 327 -8.21 -17.38 14.37
N THR A 328 -6.89 -17.20 14.24
CA THR A 328 -6.01 -18.18 13.60
C THR A 328 -5.96 -19.45 14.45
N GLY A 329 -5.97 -20.63 13.82
CA GLY A 329 -6.08 -21.93 14.51
C GLY A 329 -7.52 -22.39 14.79
N SER A 330 -8.51 -21.50 14.88
CA SER A 330 -9.91 -21.84 15.23
C SER A 330 -10.69 -22.70 14.21
N GLY A 331 -10.07 -23.13 13.11
CA GLY A 331 -10.68 -24.00 12.10
C GLY A 331 -11.66 -23.31 11.13
N LYS A 332 -11.37 -22.08 10.69
CA LYS A 332 -12.23 -21.34 9.73
C LYS A 332 -12.60 -22.15 8.48
N THR A 333 -11.63 -22.83 7.87
CA THR A 333 -11.84 -23.63 6.65
C THR A 333 -12.77 -24.83 6.90
N ARG A 334 -12.70 -25.47 8.08
CA ARG A 334 -13.62 -26.55 8.48
C ARG A 334 -15.08 -26.09 8.52
N VAL A 335 -15.32 -24.88 9.03
CA VAL A 335 -16.65 -24.24 9.03
C VAL A 335 -17.13 -23.99 7.61
N ALA A 336 -16.26 -23.55 6.71
CA ALA A 336 -16.57 -23.36 5.30
C ALA A 336 -16.97 -24.67 4.60
N VAL A 337 -16.27 -25.78 4.87
CA VAL A 337 -16.59 -27.11 4.33
C VAL A 337 -17.95 -27.61 4.84
N TYR A 338 -18.25 -27.43 6.13
CA TYR A 338 -19.55 -27.79 6.70
C TYR A 338 -20.70 -27.01 6.06
N ILE A 339 -20.57 -25.69 5.92
CA ILE A 339 -21.58 -24.84 5.26
C ILE A 339 -21.72 -25.23 3.78
N THR A 340 -20.60 -25.52 3.09
CA THR A 340 -20.61 -26.00 1.70
C THR A 340 -21.42 -27.29 1.55
N LYS A 341 -21.23 -28.25 2.46
CA LYS A 341 -21.95 -29.52 2.46
C LYS A 341 -23.44 -29.33 2.70
N ASP A 342 -23.83 -28.65 3.79
CA ASP A 342 -25.24 -28.46 4.14
C ASP A 342 -26.00 -27.64 3.07
N HIS A 343 -25.37 -26.63 2.48
CA HIS A 343 -25.91 -25.85 1.36
C HIS A 343 -26.18 -26.73 0.13
N LEU A 344 -25.22 -27.55 -0.29
CA LEU A 344 -25.39 -28.47 -1.42
C LEU A 344 -26.37 -29.61 -1.11
N ASP A 345 -26.38 -30.15 0.11
CA ASP A 345 -27.34 -31.15 0.55
C ASP A 345 -28.76 -30.56 0.58
N LYS A 346 -28.93 -29.28 0.96
CA LYS A 346 -30.21 -28.55 0.89
C LYS A 346 -30.66 -28.34 -0.55
N LYS A 347 -29.81 -27.82 -1.43
CA LYS A 347 -30.11 -27.62 -2.87
C LYS A 347 -30.51 -28.94 -3.54
N LYS A 348 -29.76 -30.02 -3.29
CA LYS A 348 -30.04 -31.37 -3.79
C LYS A 348 -31.37 -31.94 -3.29
N ARG A 349 -31.74 -31.70 -2.02
CA ARG A 349 -33.06 -32.08 -1.46
C ARG A 349 -34.22 -31.24 -2.03
N ALA A 350 -33.97 -30.00 -2.43
CA ALA A 350 -34.93 -29.12 -3.08
C ALA A 350 -35.04 -29.33 -4.61
N SER A 351 -34.22 -30.22 -5.20
CA SER A 351 -34.04 -30.36 -6.65
C SER A 351 -33.59 -29.08 -7.36
N GLU A 352 -32.89 -28.20 -6.64
CA GLU A 352 -32.34 -26.94 -7.15
C GLU A 352 -30.86 -27.10 -7.54
N PRO A 353 -30.36 -26.33 -8.54
CA PRO A 353 -28.94 -26.33 -8.87
C PRO A 353 -28.08 -25.80 -7.71
N GLY A 354 -27.24 -26.67 -7.16
CA GLY A 354 -26.22 -26.33 -6.17
C GLY A 354 -24.86 -26.15 -6.83
N LYS A 355 -24.23 -25.01 -6.61
CA LYS A 355 -22.83 -24.74 -7.02
C LYS A 355 -22.16 -23.75 -6.08
N VAL A 356 -20.92 -24.04 -5.70
CA VAL A 356 -20.14 -23.28 -4.72
C VAL A 356 -18.78 -22.91 -5.30
N ILE A 357 -18.36 -21.65 -5.12
CA ILE A 357 -17.00 -21.22 -5.45
C ILE A 357 -16.30 -20.61 -4.23
N VAL A 358 -15.08 -21.05 -3.99
CA VAL A 358 -14.23 -20.65 -2.86
C VAL A 358 -13.08 -19.80 -3.40
N LEU A 359 -13.10 -18.52 -3.10
CA LEU A 359 -12.16 -17.53 -3.60
C LEU A 359 -11.04 -17.29 -2.59
N VAL A 360 -9.80 -17.54 -3.02
CA VAL A 360 -8.58 -17.34 -2.23
C VAL A 360 -7.66 -16.29 -2.88
N ASN A 361 -6.78 -15.68 -2.08
CA ASN A 361 -5.90 -14.59 -2.51
C ASN A 361 -4.45 -15.01 -2.87
N LYS A 362 -4.06 -16.25 -2.56
CA LYS A 362 -2.74 -16.83 -2.82
C LYS A 362 -2.90 -18.17 -3.54
N VAL A 363 -2.00 -18.49 -4.48
CA VAL A 363 -2.04 -19.76 -5.23
C VAL A 363 -1.91 -21.00 -4.33
N PRO A 364 -0.99 -21.07 -3.33
CA PRO A 364 -0.88 -22.26 -2.48
C PRO A 364 -2.13 -22.56 -1.64
N LEU A 365 -2.97 -21.57 -1.34
CA LEU A 365 -4.24 -21.77 -0.63
C LEU A 365 -5.21 -22.67 -1.39
N VAL A 366 -5.15 -22.68 -2.72
CA VAL A 366 -6.00 -23.54 -3.57
C VAL A 366 -5.74 -25.00 -3.26
N GLU A 367 -4.48 -25.42 -3.36
CA GLU A 367 -4.07 -26.80 -3.14
C GLU A 367 -4.19 -27.19 -1.65
N GLN A 368 -3.81 -26.28 -0.75
CA GLN A 368 -3.97 -26.44 0.69
C GLN A 368 -5.42 -26.76 1.06
N HIS A 369 -6.38 -25.92 0.65
CA HIS A 369 -7.79 -26.14 0.94
C HIS A 369 -8.37 -27.34 0.19
N LEU A 370 -7.93 -27.61 -1.03
CA LEU A 370 -8.36 -28.79 -1.79
C LEU A 370 -7.96 -30.09 -1.08
N GLN A 371 -6.70 -30.22 -0.64
CA GLN A 371 -6.16 -31.45 -0.06
C GLN A 371 -6.56 -31.66 1.40
N THR A 372 -6.44 -30.65 2.26
CA THR A 372 -6.58 -30.86 3.72
C THR A 372 -8.01 -30.77 4.24
N GLU A 373 -8.91 -30.11 3.51
CA GLU A 373 -10.25 -29.77 3.99
C GLU A 373 -11.36 -30.15 3.00
N PHE A 374 -11.37 -29.64 1.77
CA PHE A 374 -12.53 -29.84 0.87
C PHE A 374 -12.60 -31.25 0.27
N SER A 375 -11.50 -31.82 -0.24
CA SER A 375 -11.55 -33.18 -0.83
C SER A 375 -11.89 -34.28 0.17
N PRO A 376 -11.29 -34.35 1.39
CA PRO A 376 -11.56 -35.43 2.34
C PRO A 376 -13.04 -35.60 2.70
N PHE A 377 -13.79 -34.51 2.82
CA PHE A 377 -15.19 -34.57 3.25
C PHE A 377 -16.22 -34.49 2.10
N LEU A 378 -15.89 -33.89 0.95
CA LEU A 378 -16.85 -33.62 -0.12
C LEU A 378 -16.68 -34.48 -1.39
N LYS A 379 -15.46 -34.93 -1.72
CA LYS A 379 -15.15 -35.57 -3.02
C LYS A 379 -15.90 -36.89 -3.29
N ARG A 380 -16.45 -37.52 -2.25
CA ARG A 380 -17.32 -38.71 -2.37
C ARG A 380 -18.75 -38.38 -2.82
N TRP A 381 -19.19 -37.13 -2.64
CA TRP A 381 -20.59 -36.70 -2.78
C TRP A 381 -20.80 -35.70 -3.92
N TYR A 382 -19.74 -34.95 -4.26
CA TYR A 382 -19.74 -33.79 -5.15
C TYR A 382 -18.44 -33.70 -5.95
N GLN A 383 -18.48 -33.11 -7.14
CA GLN A 383 -17.30 -32.83 -7.95
C GLN A 383 -16.56 -31.60 -7.42
N VAL A 384 -15.32 -31.81 -6.96
CA VAL A 384 -14.47 -30.80 -6.31
C VAL A 384 -13.19 -30.61 -7.12
N ILE A 385 -12.85 -29.35 -7.46
CA ILE A 385 -11.66 -29.01 -8.25
C ILE A 385 -10.93 -27.77 -7.68
N GLY A 386 -9.60 -27.75 -7.79
CA GLY A 386 -8.74 -26.60 -7.48
C GLY A 386 -8.16 -25.96 -8.75
N LEU A 387 -8.26 -24.63 -8.86
CA LEU A 387 -7.83 -23.82 -10.00
C LEU A 387 -6.87 -22.69 -9.59
N SER A 388 -5.72 -22.60 -10.25
CA SER A 388 -4.74 -21.51 -10.05
C SER A 388 -4.15 -21.04 -11.38
N GLY A 389 -3.49 -19.88 -11.39
CA GLY A 389 -2.79 -19.37 -12.58
C GLY A 389 -1.62 -20.25 -13.03
N ASP A 390 -1.14 -21.15 -12.17
CA ASP A 390 -0.09 -22.13 -12.44
C ASP A 390 -0.68 -23.46 -12.99
N SER A 391 -2.01 -23.61 -13.01
CA SER A 391 -2.70 -24.85 -13.42
C SER A 391 -2.89 -24.90 -14.93
N GLN A 392 -2.08 -25.71 -15.63
CA GLN A 392 -2.21 -25.93 -17.09
C GLN A 392 -3.39 -26.84 -17.44
N LEU A 393 -4.62 -26.36 -17.22
CA LEU A 393 -5.83 -27.07 -17.63
C LEU A 393 -6.07 -26.92 -19.14
N LYS A 394 -6.30 -28.04 -19.82
CA LYS A 394 -6.72 -28.10 -21.24
C LYS A 394 -8.22 -27.75 -21.45
N ILE A 395 -8.86 -27.11 -20.47
CA ILE A 395 -10.32 -26.96 -20.32
C ILE A 395 -10.63 -25.51 -19.97
N SER A 396 -11.67 -24.93 -20.59
CA SER A 396 -12.05 -23.53 -20.36
C SER A 396 -12.67 -23.32 -18.97
N PHE A 397 -12.56 -22.12 -18.39
CA PHE A 397 -13.20 -21.82 -17.11
C PHE A 397 -14.75 -21.97 -17.13
N PRO A 398 -15.48 -21.54 -18.20
CA PRO A 398 -16.90 -21.87 -18.36
C PRO A 398 -17.20 -23.36 -18.29
N GLU A 399 -16.38 -24.20 -18.95
CA GLU A 399 -16.55 -25.64 -18.91
C GLU A 399 -16.24 -26.25 -17.52
N VAL A 400 -15.25 -25.72 -16.80
CA VAL A 400 -15.02 -26.08 -15.39
C VAL A 400 -16.23 -25.73 -14.53
N VAL A 401 -16.84 -24.56 -14.72
CA VAL A 401 -18.07 -24.14 -14.01
C VAL A 401 -19.24 -25.06 -14.34
N ARG A 402 -19.42 -25.44 -15.61
CA ARG A 402 -20.45 -26.41 -16.04
C ARG A 402 -20.25 -27.79 -15.39
N ARG A 403 -19.01 -28.30 -15.33
CA ARG A 403 -18.69 -29.68 -14.90
C ARG A 403 -18.58 -29.92 -13.37
N ASN A 404 -18.36 -28.89 -12.55
CA ASN A 404 -18.02 -29.06 -11.12
C ASN A 404 -19.03 -28.42 -10.16
N ASP A 405 -19.21 -29.03 -8.98
CA ASP A 405 -20.12 -28.54 -7.93
C ASP A 405 -19.41 -27.58 -6.97
N VAL A 406 -18.13 -27.84 -6.67
CA VAL A 406 -17.30 -27.05 -5.76
C VAL A 406 -15.99 -26.68 -6.45
N ILE A 407 -15.74 -25.38 -6.60
CA ILE A 407 -14.57 -24.84 -7.30
C ILE A 407 -13.76 -24.00 -6.33
N ILE A 408 -12.53 -24.39 -6.04
CA ILE A 408 -11.59 -23.61 -5.24
C ILE A 408 -10.68 -22.86 -6.21
N SER A 409 -10.64 -21.54 -6.16
CA SER A 409 -9.95 -20.74 -7.18
C SER A 409 -9.28 -19.50 -6.62
N THR A 410 -8.13 -19.13 -7.19
CA THR A 410 -7.63 -17.76 -7.02
C THR A 410 -8.60 -16.75 -7.62
N ALA A 411 -8.89 -15.65 -6.90
CA ALA A 411 -9.96 -14.72 -7.26
C ALA A 411 -9.84 -14.09 -8.66
N GLN A 412 -8.61 -13.91 -9.16
CA GLN A 412 -8.35 -13.27 -10.46
C GLN A 412 -8.93 -14.08 -11.63
N ILE A 413 -9.02 -15.41 -11.53
CA ILE A 413 -9.57 -16.26 -12.59
C ILE A 413 -11.06 -15.96 -12.81
N LEU A 414 -11.82 -15.82 -11.73
CA LEU A 414 -13.23 -15.43 -11.79
C LEU A 414 -13.39 -13.98 -12.28
N GLU A 415 -12.57 -13.04 -11.81
CA GLU A 415 -12.63 -11.65 -12.32
C GLU A 415 -12.34 -11.58 -13.83
N ASN A 416 -11.36 -12.33 -14.34
CA ASN A 416 -11.02 -12.37 -15.76
C ASN A 416 -12.19 -12.92 -16.61
N SER A 417 -12.81 -14.01 -16.17
CA SER A 417 -13.97 -14.59 -16.89
C SER A 417 -15.17 -13.63 -16.88
N LEU A 418 -15.46 -12.99 -15.74
CA LEU A 418 -16.49 -11.95 -15.62
C LEU A 418 -16.15 -10.68 -16.42
N LEU A 419 -14.88 -10.40 -16.74
CA LEU A 419 -14.45 -9.29 -17.60
C LEU A 419 -14.65 -9.60 -19.08
N ASN A 420 -14.41 -10.85 -19.50
CA ASN A 420 -14.58 -11.24 -20.90
C ASN A 420 -16.06 -11.36 -21.30
N ALA A 421 -16.95 -11.63 -20.35
CA ALA A 421 -18.42 -11.71 -20.49
C ALA A 421 -19.13 -10.36 -20.83
N SER A 422 -18.47 -9.50 -21.61
CA SER A 422 -19.03 -8.31 -22.26
C SER A 422 -18.56 -8.17 -23.71
N LYS A 423 -18.27 -9.30 -24.35
CA LYS A 423 -18.12 -9.50 -25.80
C LYS A 423 -19.19 -10.50 -26.25
N GLU A 424 -19.49 -10.57 -27.53
CA GLU A 424 -20.76 -11.11 -28.06
C GLU A 424 -20.74 -12.62 -28.39
N ASP A 425 -19.94 -13.39 -27.65
CA ASP A 425 -19.84 -14.86 -27.76
C ASP A 425 -20.72 -15.58 -26.70
N GLU A 426 -21.04 -16.87 -26.90
CA GLU A 426 -22.08 -17.55 -26.11
C GLU A 426 -21.60 -18.31 -24.84
N ASP A 427 -20.29 -18.51 -24.65
CA ASP A 427 -19.75 -19.42 -23.61
C ASP A 427 -19.09 -18.67 -22.44
N TYR A 428 -19.90 -17.93 -21.67
CA TYR A 428 -19.45 -17.08 -20.55
C TYR A 428 -19.97 -17.52 -19.18
N VAL A 429 -19.33 -17.02 -18.11
CA VAL A 429 -19.70 -17.26 -16.71
C VAL A 429 -20.27 -15.99 -16.08
N HIS A 430 -21.39 -16.13 -15.38
CA HIS A 430 -22.06 -15.09 -14.61
C HIS A 430 -22.05 -15.41 -13.10
N LEU A 431 -22.40 -14.42 -12.27
CA LEU A 431 -22.50 -14.63 -10.82
C LEU A 431 -23.74 -15.45 -10.42
N SER A 432 -24.76 -15.48 -11.28
CA SER A 432 -25.97 -16.30 -11.17
C SER A 432 -25.72 -17.81 -11.19
N ASP A 433 -24.57 -18.22 -11.76
CA ASP A 433 -24.24 -19.63 -11.99
C ASP A 433 -23.76 -20.31 -10.70
N PHE A 434 -23.45 -19.50 -9.68
CA PHE A 434 -23.09 -19.90 -8.34
C PHE A 434 -24.25 -19.64 -7.39
N SER A 435 -24.45 -20.55 -6.44
CA SER A 435 -25.46 -20.43 -5.38
C SER A 435 -24.85 -20.04 -4.03
N LEU A 436 -23.53 -20.19 -3.86
CA LEU A 436 -22.75 -19.74 -2.71
C LEU A 436 -21.34 -19.32 -3.17
N ILE A 437 -20.90 -18.13 -2.73
CA ILE A 437 -19.52 -17.65 -2.88
C ILE A 437 -18.90 -17.54 -1.49
N ILE A 438 -17.83 -18.30 -1.25
CA ILE A 438 -17.02 -18.22 -0.03
C ILE A 438 -15.77 -17.39 -0.36
N ILE A 439 -15.46 -16.39 0.46
CA ILE A 439 -14.29 -15.51 0.29
C ILE A 439 -13.39 -15.66 1.51
N ASP A 440 -12.20 -16.23 1.32
CA ASP A 440 -11.20 -16.38 2.36
C ASP A 440 -10.33 -15.11 2.52
N GLU A 441 -9.88 -14.84 3.73
CA GLU A 441 -9.29 -13.56 4.17
C GLU A 441 -10.05 -12.35 3.62
N CYS A 442 -11.37 -12.34 3.84
CA CYS A 442 -12.34 -11.43 3.24
C CYS A 442 -12.12 -9.95 3.60
N HIS A 443 -11.23 -9.65 4.55
CA HIS A 443 -10.80 -8.29 4.90
C HIS A 443 -10.10 -7.57 3.72
N HIS A 444 -9.61 -8.31 2.71
CA HIS A 444 -9.15 -7.77 1.43
C HIS A 444 -10.26 -7.22 0.51
N THR A 445 -11.55 -7.37 0.88
CA THR A 445 -12.71 -6.89 0.12
C THR A 445 -12.92 -5.39 0.33
N GLN A 446 -11.93 -4.61 -0.10
CA GLN A 446 -11.89 -3.16 0.04
C GLN A 446 -11.20 -2.49 -1.16
N LYS A 447 -11.46 -1.18 -1.32
CA LYS A 447 -10.80 -0.31 -2.32
C LYS A 447 -10.95 -0.89 -3.74
N GLU A 448 -9.84 -1.27 -4.37
CA GLU A 448 -9.80 -1.75 -5.76
C GLU A 448 -9.31 -3.21 -5.87
N GLY A 449 -9.31 -3.96 -4.75
CA GLY A 449 -8.93 -5.37 -4.73
C GLY A 449 -9.91 -6.27 -5.52
N VAL A 450 -9.41 -7.40 -5.99
CA VAL A 450 -10.13 -8.35 -6.87
C VAL A 450 -11.48 -8.77 -6.27
N TYR A 451 -11.50 -9.19 -5.00
CA TYR A 451 -12.74 -9.50 -4.27
C TYR A 451 -13.75 -8.34 -4.33
N ASN A 452 -13.31 -7.09 -4.15
CA ASN A 452 -14.21 -5.94 -4.16
C ASN A 452 -14.72 -5.61 -5.58
N ASN A 453 -13.97 -5.93 -6.63
CA ASN A 453 -14.45 -5.78 -8.01
C ASN A 453 -15.51 -6.84 -8.36
N ILE A 454 -15.33 -8.08 -7.89
CA ILE A 454 -16.33 -9.16 -7.99
C ILE A 454 -17.60 -8.75 -7.22
N MET A 455 -17.47 -8.36 -5.95
CA MET A 455 -18.62 -7.93 -5.14
C MET A 455 -19.32 -6.68 -5.69
N ARG A 456 -18.60 -5.73 -6.31
CA ARG A 456 -19.21 -4.59 -7.01
C ARG A 456 -19.98 -4.96 -8.29
N ARG A 457 -19.86 -6.20 -8.81
CA ARG A 457 -20.76 -6.74 -9.84
C ARG A 457 -22.03 -7.28 -9.19
N TYR A 458 -21.90 -8.16 -8.20
CA TYR A 458 -23.00 -8.66 -7.36
C TYR A 458 -23.89 -7.51 -6.82
N LEU A 459 -23.31 -6.42 -6.33
CA LEU A 459 -24.06 -5.26 -5.82
C LEU A 459 -24.79 -4.47 -6.92
N LYS A 460 -24.24 -4.41 -8.15
CA LYS A 460 -24.96 -3.84 -9.30
C LYS A 460 -26.14 -4.71 -9.71
N GLU A 461 -25.96 -6.03 -9.71
CA GLU A 461 -27.01 -7.01 -9.99
C GLU A 461 -28.10 -6.96 -8.91
N LYS A 462 -27.73 -6.82 -7.63
CA LYS A 462 -28.68 -6.58 -6.52
C LYS A 462 -29.52 -5.32 -6.73
N MET A 463 -28.91 -4.23 -7.21
CA MET A 463 -29.64 -3.01 -7.58
C MET A 463 -30.45 -3.16 -8.88
N LYS A 464 -30.05 -4.01 -9.82
CA LYS A 464 -30.84 -4.36 -11.02
C LYS A 464 -32.09 -5.16 -10.61
N ASN A 465 -31.96 -6.16 -9.75
CA ASN A 465 -33.08 -6.92 -9.17
C ASN A 465 -34.08 -6.02 -8.44
N ARG A 466 -33.61 -5.01 -7.69
CA ARG A 466 -34.49 -3.99 -7.07
C ARG A 466 -35.27 -3.12 -8.07
N LYS A 467 -34.85 -3.03 -9.34
CA LYS A 467 -35.64 -2.41 -10.42
C LYS A 467 -36.59 -3.42 -11.06
N LEU A 468 -36.10 -4.61 -11.41
CA LEU A 468 -36.90 -5.69 -11.97
C LEU A 468 -38.10 -6.04 -11.07
N ALA A 469 -37.91 -6.06 -9.75
CA ALA A 469 -38.98 -6.24 -8.77
C ALA A 469 -40.07 -5.14 -8.81
N LYS A 470 -39.71 -3.88 -9.12
CA LYS A 470 -40.68 -2.78 -9.30
C LYS A 470 -41.36 -2.82 -10.67
N GLU A 471 -40.73 -3.47 -11.64
CA GLU A 471 -41.22 -3.67 -13.00
C GLU A 471 -41.98 -5.01 -13.15
N ASN A 472 -42.19 -5.76 -12.06
CA ASN A 472 -42.76 -7.13 -12.02
C ASN A 472 -42.08 -8.12 -12.99
N LYS A 473 -40.78 -7.93 -13.25
CA LYS A 473 -39.96 -8.78 -14.11
C LYS A 473 -39.28 -9.91 -13.31
N PRO A 474 -38.98 -11.06 -13.94
CA PRO A 474 -38.27 -12.15 -13.28
C PRO A 474 -36.93 -11.67 -12.71
N LEU A 475 -36.64 -12.10 -11.48
CA LEU A 475 -35.43 -11.73 -10.76
C LEU A 475 -34.27 -12.62 -11.16
N ILE A 476 -33.08 -12.05 -11.28
CA ILE A 476 -31.85 -12.82 -11.53
C ILE A 476 -31.45 -13.48 -10.19
N PRO A 477 -31.24 -14.81 -10.14
CA PRO A 477 -30.80 -15.48 -8.91
C PRO A 477 -29.44 -14.92 -8.47
N GLN A 478 -29.23 -14.82 -7.16
CA GLN A 478 -27.99 -14.32 -6.58
C GLN A 478 -27.38 -15.33 -5.62
N PRO A 479 -26.04 -15.49 -5.61
CA PRO A 479 -25.36 -16.36 -4.66
C PRO A 479 -25.47 -15.83 -3.24
N GLN A 480 -25.54 -16.74 -2.26
CA GLN A 480 -25.22 -16.41 -0.87
C GLN A 480 -23.73 -16.04 -0.76
N ILE A 481 -23.37 -15.14 0.16
CA ILE A 481 -22.00 -14.67 0.38
C ILE A 481 -21.53 -15.03 1.79
N LEU A 482 -20.40 -15.73 1.89
CA LEU A 482 -19.73 -16.07 3.14
C LEU A 482 -18.31 -15.49 3.17
N GLY A 483 -18.09 -14.46 3.98
CA GLY A 483 -16.75 -13.92 4.25
C GLY A 483 -16.09 -14.61 5.44
N LEU A 484 -14.82 -15.01 5.31
CA LEU A 484 -14.01 -15.57 6.40
C LEU A 484 -12.82 -14.66 6.70
N THR A 485 -12.54 -14.34 7.97
CA THR A 485 -11.33 -13.59 8.34
C THR A 485 -10.86 -13.89 9.77
N ALA A 486 -9.55 -13.71 10.03
CA ALA A 486 -9.04 -13.61 11.40
C ALA A 486 -9.36 -12.27 12.06
N SER A 487 -9.41 -11.19 11.27
CA SER A 487 -9.64 -9.83 11.73
C SER A 487 -10.04 -8.93 10.54
N PRO A 488 -11.16 -8.18 10.59
CA PRO A 488 -11.49 -7.21 9.55
C PRO A 488 -10.56 -5.97 9.54
N GLY A 489 -9.89 -5.67 10.66
CA GLY A 489 -9.05 -4.48 10.85
C GLY A 489 -9.84 -3.20 11.08
N VAL A 490 -9.15 -2.06 11.04
CA VAL A 490 -9.74 -0.71 11.19
C VAL A 490 -9.36 0.24 10.04
N GLY A 491 -8.74 -0.27 8.97
CA GLY A 491 -8.42 0.50 7.77
C GLY A 491 -7.37 1.61 8.00
N GLY A 492 -6.58 1.50 9.08
CA GLY A 492 -5.64 2.55 9.52
C GLY A 492 -6.27 3.67 10.36
N ALA A 493 -7.55 3.56 10.75
CA ALA A 493 -8.23 4.54 11.60
C ALA A 493 -7.47 4.86 12.90
N THR A 494 -7.70 6.07 13.40
CA THR A 494 -7.18 6.59 14.68
C THR A 494 -8.30 6.92 15.68
N SER A 495 -9.57 6.79 15.29
CA SER A 495 -10.74 7.07 16.14
C SER A 495 -11.83 6.01 15.98
N TYR A 496 -12.55 5.74 17.06
CA TYR A 496 -13.58 4.70 17.13
C TYR A 496 -14.65 4.81 16.03
N SER A 497 -15.08 6.03 15.68
CA SER A 497 -16.07 6.26 14.63
C SER A 497 -15.54 5.85 13.24
N LYS A 498 -14.27 6.10 12.93
CA LYS A 498 -13.65 5.66 11.66
C LYS A 498 -13.37 4.16 11.61
N ALA A 499 -13.14 3.52 12.76
CA ALA A 499 -13.08 2.07 12.84
C ALA A 499 -14.47 1.44 12.59
N GLU A 500 -15.52 1.96 13.22
CA GLU A 500 -16.92 1.54 12.99
C GLU A 500 -17.33 1.73 11.52
N GLU A 501 -16.99 2.88 10.92
CA GLU A 501 -17.14 3.17 9.50
C GLU A 501 -16.41 2.15 8.61
N HIS A 502 -15.22 1.69 9.01
CA HIS A 502 -14.46 0.68 8.28
C HIS A 502 -15.09 -0.71 8.33
N ILE A 503 -15.53 -1.16 9.51
CA ILE A 503 -16.27 -2.42 9.67
C ILE A 503 -17.53 -2.40 8.81
N LEU A 504 -18.33 -1.33 8.90
CA LEU A 504 -19.55 -1.16 8.10
C LEU A 504 -19.27 -1.15 6.60
N LYS A 505 -18.13 -0.59 6.14
CA LYS A 505 -17.74 -0.64 4.72
C LYS A 505 -17.34 -2.03 4.25
N ILE A 506 -16.67 -2.84 5.09
CA ILE A 506 -16.39 -4.25 4.76
C ILE A 506 -17.69 -5.05 4.69
N CYS A 507 -18.59 -4.90 5.68
CA CYS A 507 -19.92 -5.50 5.65
C CYS A 507 -20.72 -5.08 4.41
N ALA A 508 -20.67 -3.79 4.03
CA ALA A 508 -21.36 -3.26 2.86
C ALA A 508 -20.83 -3.83 1.54
N ASN A 509 -19.50 -3.91 1.38
CA ASN A 509 -18.88 -4.52 0.21
C ASN A 509 -19.21 -6.01 0.10
N LEU A 510 -19.23 -6.75 1.22
CA LEU A 510 -19.57 -8.19 1.26
C LEU A 510 -21.08 -8.47 1.31
N ASP A 511 -21.92 -7.43 1.32
CA ASP A 511 -23.38 -7.53 1.45
C ASP A 511 -23.88 -8.34 2.66
N ALA A 512 -23.12 -8.28 3.75
CA ALA A 512 -23.38 -9.05 4.97
C ALA A 512 -24.56 -8.45 5.76
N CYS A 513 -25.53 -9.28 6.17
CA CYS A 513 -26.61 -8.88 7.06
C CYS A 513 -26.15 -8.68 8.51
N ARG A 514 -25.05 -9.35 8.92
CA ARG A 514 -24.41 -9.27 10.23
C ARG A 514 -22.95 -9.77 10.17
N ILE A 515 -22.14 -9.39 11.15
CA ILE A 515 -20.80 -9.94 11.41
C ILE A 515 -20.87 -10.86 12.64
N MET A 516 -20.32 -12.06 12.51
CA MET A 516 -20.35 -13.11 13.54
C MET A 516 -19.00 -13.23 14.24
N THR A 517 -19.06 -13.27 15.57
CA THR A 517 -17.98 -13.62 16.49
C THR A 517 -18.54 -14.61 17.51
N VAL A 518 -17.66 -15.34 18.20
CA VAL A 518 -18.07 -16.20 19.32
C VAL A 518 -18.35 -15.32 20.55
N GLU A 519 -19.54 -15.46 21.12
CA GLU A 519 -19.95 -14.85 22.39
C GLU A 519 -20.40 -15.92 23.41
N GLU A 520 -21.20 -16.91 22.99
CA GLU A 520 -21.77 -17.95 23.86
C GLU A 520 -20.70 -18.96 24.30
N HIS A 521 -19.93 -19.51 23.36
CA HIS A 521 -18.93 -20.55 23.63
C HIS A 521 -17.50 -19.99 23.75
N ALA A 522 -17.35 -18.73 24.18
CA ALA A 522 -16.06 -18.04 24.24
C ALA A 522 -15.00 -18.77 25.08
N ALA A 523 -15.40 -19.43 26.17
CA ALA A 523 -14.51 -20.24 27.01
C ALA A 523 -13.95 -21.47 26.26
N GLN A 524 -14.74 -22.12 25.41
CA GLN A 524 -14.28 -23.24 24.58
C GLN A 524 -13.25 -22.78 23.54
N LEU A 525 -13.47 -21.60 22.94
CA LEU A 525 -12.52 -20.98 22.01
C LEU A 525 -11.19 -20.63 22.70
N MET A 526 -11.23 -20.01 23.88
CA MET A 526 -10.02 -19.64 24.65
C MET A 526 -9.20 -20.86 25.07
N ASN A 527 -9.84 -21.97 25.42
CA ASN A 527 -9.15 -23.21 25.77
C ASN A 527 -8.47 -23.89 24.57
N GLN A 528 -8.96 -23.67 23.35
CA GLN A 528 -8.38 -24.24 22.12
C GLN A 528 -7.39 -23.32 21.39
N VAL A 529 -7.48 -22.01 21.58
CA VAL A 529 -6.56 -21.03 20.99
C VAL A 529 -5.99 -20.14 22.09
N LYS A 530 -4.90 -20.61 22.68
CA LYS A 530 -4.10 -19.86 23.66
C LYS A 530 -3.42 -18.68 22.98
N GLU A 531 -3.45 -17.50 23.58
CA GLU A 531 -2.62 -16.37 23.12
C GLU A 531 -1.19 -16.49 23.65
N PRO A 532 -0.17 -16.17 22.84
CA PRO A 532 1.22 -16.23 23.25
C PRO A 532 1.59 -15.06 24.19
N SER A 533 2.61 -15.28 25.03
CA SER A 533 3.20 -14.21 25.85
C SER A 533 3.74 -13.09 24.96
N LYS A 534 3.49 -11.81 25.31
CA LYS A 534 3.96 -10.67 24.52
C LYS A 534 5.22 -10.07 25.16
N LYS A 535 6.34 -10.11 24.44
CA LYS A 535 7.62 -9.47 24.81
C LYS A 535 7.95 -8.31 23.85
N THR A 536 8.51 -7.22 24.39
CA THR A 536 9.14 -6.16 23.60
C THR A 536 10.60 -6.06 24.01
N VAL A 537 11.51 -6.30 23.05
CA VAL A 537 12.95 -6.37 23.29
C VAL A 537 13.62 -5.20 22.58
N ILE A 538 13.97 -4.18 23.36
CA ILE A 538 14.56 -2.94 22.87
C ILE A 538 16.08 -3.06 22.83
N ALA A 539 16.66 -2.69 21.69
CA ALA A 539 18.06 -2.37 21.52
C ALA A 539 18.27 -0.85 21.66
N ASP A 540 19.22 -0.46 22.50
CA ASP A 540 19.63 0.93 22.64
C ASP A 540 20.91 1.13 21.84
N ASP A 541 20.79 1.67 20.63
CA ASP A 541 21.91 1.89 19.69
C ASP A 541 22.82 3.07 20.17
N LYS A 542 23.42 2.91 21.37
CA LYS A 542 24.27 3.87 22.09
C LYS A 542 25.77 3.63 21.88
N LYS A 543 26.15 2.53 21.20
CA LYS A 543 27.53 2.30 20.76
C LYS A 543 27.90 3.30 19.66
N ARG A 544 29.18 3.66 19.58
CA ARG A 544 29.75 4.31 18.40
C ARG A 544 29.76 3.31 17.23
N ASP A 545 29.50 3.78 16.02
CA ASP A 545 29.49 2.97 14.80
C ASP A 545 30.50 3.53 13.77
N PRO A 546 31.75 3.03 13.78
CA PRO A 546 32.79 3.50 12.86
C PRO A 546 32.49 3.23 11.37
N PHE A 547 31.68 2.20 11.07
CA PHE A 547 31.30 1.86 9.70
C PHE A 547 30.28 2.89 9.17
N LYS A 548 29.29 3.25 9.98
CA LYS A 548 28.33 4.33 9.68
C LYS A 548 29.01 5.68 9.52
N GLU A 549 30.00 6.00 10.36
CA GLU A 549 30.85 7.17 10.21
C GLU A 549 31.59 7.16 8.87
N ARG A 550 32.32 6.08 8.54
CA ARG A 550 33.12 6.00 7.31
C ARG A 550 32.27 6.00 6.02
N ILE A 551 31.08 5.40 6.04
CA ILE A 551 30.12 5.50 4.93
C ILE A 551 29.55 6.92 4.82
N THR A 552 29.26 7.58 5.93
CA THR A 552 28.78 8.98 5.93
C THR A 552 29.81 9.93 5.32
N GLU A 553 31.10 9.78 5.65
CA GLU A 553 32.18 10.55 5.01
C GLU A 553 32.21 10.37 3.48
N ILE A 554 32.14 9.12 2.99
CA ILE A 554 32.09 8.82 1.55
C ILE A 554 30.86 9.46 0.89
N MET A 555 29.70 9.40 1.54
CA MET A 555 28.50 10.06 1.03
C MET A 555 28.65 11.58 0.97
N THR A 556 29.32 12.20 1.96
CA THR A 556 29.63 13.64 1.95
C THR A 556 30.64 14.00 0.85
N GLU A 557 31.68 13.20 0.63
CA GLU A 557 32.64 13.39 -0.49
C GLU A 557 31.91 13.36 -1.85
N ILE A 558 30.96 12.43 -2.05
CA ILE A 558 30.14 12.36 -3.28
C ILE A 558 29.18 13.55 -3.39
N GLN A 559 28.51 13.94 -2.31
CA GLN A 559 27.61 15.11 -2.31
C GLN A 559 28.34 16.40 -2.69
N ASN A 560 29.57 16.58 -2.22
CA ASN A 560 30.40 17.74 -2.55
C ASN A 560 30.79 17.75 -4.04
N TYR A 561 31.15 16.59 -4.61
CA TYR A 561 31.47 16.47 -6.05
C TYR A 561 30.26 16.76 -6.96
N CYS A 562 29.05 16.31 -6.58
CA CYS A 562 27.85 16.56 -7.38
C CYS A 562 27.03 17.80 -7.00
N GLN A 563 27.39 18.51 -5.92
CA GLN A 563 26.69 19.67 -5.35
C GLN A 563 25.22 19.39 -4.98
N LEU A 564 24.93 18.19 -4.48
CA LEU A 564 23.57 17.77 -4.08
C LEU A 564 23.46 17.65 -2.56
N HIS A 565 22.97 18.69 -1.90
CA HIS A 565 22.87 18.77 -0.44
C HIS A 565 21.41 18.62 0.05
N PRO A 566 21.05 17.52 0.73
CA PRO A 566 19.72 17.32 1.31
C PRO A 566 19.58 18.00 2.68
N LYS A 567 18.34 18.21 3.12
CA LYS A 567 17.96 18.53 4.51
C LYS A 567 17.56 17.26 5.30
N SER A 568 18.10 16.10 4.95
CA SER A 568 17.69 14.80 5.51
C SER A 568 18.92 13.98 5.87
N GLU A 569 18.86 13.30 7.00
CA GLU A 569 19.94 12.49 7.55
C GLU A 569 20.24 11.26 6.68
N PHE A 570 21.50 10.86 6.66
CA PHE A 570 21.96 9.65 5.95
C PHE A 570 21.38 8.37 6.55
N GLY A 571 21.16 7.34 5.72
CA GLY A 571 20.56 6.06 6.12
C GLY A 571 19.04 6.09 6.27
N THR A 572 18.39 7.24 6.10
CA THR A 572 16.94 7.36 6.27
C THR A 572 16.14 7.01 5.00
N GLN A 573 14.86 6.69 5.20
CA GLN A 573 13.91 6.53 4.07
C GLN A 573 13.54 7.88 3.44
N THR A 574 13.64 8.99 4.17
CA THR A 574 13.48 10.36 3.64
C THR A 574 14.63 10.72 2.70
N TYR A 575 15.87 10.38 3.05
CA TYR A 575 17.02 10.48 2.14
C TYR A 575 16.84 9.61 0.89
N GLU A 576 16.37 8.36 1.04
CA GLU A 576 16.10 7.46 -0.09
C GLU A 576 15.07 8.08 -1.07
N GLN A 577 13.99 8.67 -0.55
CA GLN A 577 12.99 9.36 -1.37
C GLN A 577 13.53 10.61 -2.06
N TRP A 578 14.38 11.38 -1.38
CA TRP A 578 15.06 12.55 -1.96
C TRP A 578 16.01 12.13 -3.09
N VAL A 579 16.92 11.19 -2.85
CA VAL A 579 17.95 10.84 -3.84
C VAL A 579 17.34 10.21 -5.10
N ILE A 580 16.27 9.41 -4.96
CA ILE A 580 15.47 8.88 -6.08
C ILE A 580 14.70 9.98 -6.83
N ARG A 581 14.36 11.09 -6.17
CA ARG A 581 13.76 12.26 -6.83
C ARG A 581 14.79 13.04 -7.63
N GLU A 582 15.98 13.24 -7.06
CA GLU A 582 17.09 13.93 -7.73
C GLU A 582 17.64 13.13 -8.92
N GLU A 583 17.76 11.79 -8.82
CA GLU A 583 18.06 10.89 -9.95
C GLU A 583 17.12 11.17 -11.14
N ARG A 584 15.81 11.21 -10.90
CA ARG A 584 14.80 11.49 -11.94
C ARG A 584 14.73 12.94 -12.40
N ARG A 585 15.21 13.89 -11.60
CA ARG A 585 15.34 15.29 -12.03
C ARG A 585 16.54 15.43 -12.97
N ALA A 586 17.71 15.01 -12.51
CA ALA A 586 18.95 15.02 -13.27
C ALA A 586 18.84 14.24 -14.60
N ALA A 587 18.14 13.10 -14.63
CA ALA A 587 17.85 12.35 -15.85
C ALA A 587 16.97 13.12 -16.86
N LYS A 588 16.06 14.00 -16.43
CA LYS A 588 15.26 14.86 -17.33
C LYS A 588 16.01 16.10 -17.78
N GLU A 589 16.84 16.65 -16.90
CA GLU A 589 17.71 17.80 -17.15
C GLU A 589 19.00 17.42 -17.89
N GLU A 590 19.14 16.14 -18.29
CA GLU A 590 20.27 15.56 -19.04
C GLU A 590 21.62 15.56 -18.30
N LYS A 591 21.61 15.90 -17.01
CA LYS A 591 22.79 16.03 -16.13
C LYS A 591 23.32 14.67 -15.67
N ARG A 592 24.18 14.04 -16.49
CA ARG A 592 24.81 12.74 -16.18
C ARG A 592 25.46 12.70 -14.80
N ARG A 593 26.33 13.67 -14.46
CA ARG A 593 27.03 13.74 -13.15
C ARG A 593 26.07 13.66 -11.96
N GLU A 594 25.09 14.56 -11.89
CA GLU A 594 24.10 14.58 -10.80
C GLU A 594 23.35 13.23 -10.68
N ARG A 595 22.95 12.63 -11.80
CA ARG A 595 22.20 11.37 -11.82
C ARG A 595 23.05 10.18 -11.35
N VAL A 596 24.27 10.02 -11.86
CA VAL A 596 25.15 8.89 -11.49
C VAL A 596 25.55 9.00 -10.02
N CYS A 597 25.89 10.19 -9.54
CA CYS A 597 26.14 10.41 -8.11
C CYS A 597 24.89 10.11 -7.26
N ALA A 598 23.68 10.45 -7.70
CA ALA A 598 22.44 10.08 -7.00
C ALA A 598 22.22 8.55 -6.98
N GLU A 599 22.51 7.83 -8.08
CA GLU A 599 22.40 6.36 -8.14
C GLU A 599 23.39 5.67 -7.18
N HIS A 600 24.63 6.17 -7.08
CA HIS A 600 25.62 5.70 -6.11
C HIS A 600 25.24 6.09 -4.66
N LEU A 601 24.83 7.34 -4.40
CA LEU A 601 24.36 7.80 -3.08
C LEU A 601 23.16 6.98 -2.59
N LYS A 602 22.29 6.49 -3.48
CA LYS A 602 21.24 5.54 -3.10
C LYS A 602 21.85 4.24 -2.56
N LYS A 603 22.87 3.67 -3.20
CA LYS A 603 23.52 2.42 -2.77
C LYS A 603 24.27 2.55 -1.43
N TYR A 604 24.88 3.71 -1.16
CA TYR A 604 25.43 3.99 0.18
C TYR A 604 24.33 4.18 1.24
N ASN A 605 23.21 4.83 0.90
CA ASN A 605 22.05 4.94 1.79
C ASN A 605 21.38 3.58 2.07
N ASP A 606 21.33 2.70 1.06
CA ASP A 606 20.90 1.30 1.19
C ASP A 606 21.84 0.56 2.15
N ALA A 607 23.17 0.70 1.98
CA ALA A 607 24.17 0.11 2.87
C ALA A 607 24.05 0.57 4.33
N LEU A 608 23.71 1.84 4.58
CA LEU A 608 23.41 2.32 5.94
C LEU A 608 22.15 1.69 6.53
N GLN A 609 21.04 1.58 5.77
CA GLN A 609 19.84 0.86 6.22
C GLN A 609 20.11 -0.63 6.47
N ILE A 610 21.01 -1.24 5.70
CA ILE A 610 21.46 -2.61 5.87
C ILE A 610 22.26 -2.73 7.18
N ASN A 611 23.26 -1.88 7.40
CA ASN A 611 24.05 -1.88 8.64
C ASN A 611 23.19 -1.63 9.90
N ASP A 612 22.26 -0.68 9.83
CA ASP A 612 21.31 -0.38 10.91
C ASP A 612 20.41 -1.58 11.26
N THR A 613 20.26 -2.59 10.38
CA THR A 613 19.38 -3.75 10.59
C THR A 613 20.08 -5.10 10.70
N ILE A 614 21.21 -5.34 10.05
CA ILE A 614 21.96 -6.62 10.06
C ILE A 614 23.46 -6.39 10.31
N ARG A 615 24.38 -7.06 9.60
CA ARG A 615 25.84 -6.93 9.84
C ARG A 615 26.47 -5.90 8.90
N MET A 616 27.54 -5.25 9.36
CA MET A 616 28.43 -4.44 8.50
C MET A 616 28.91 -5.23 7.27
N VAL A 617 29.24 -6.51 7.44
CA VAL A 617 29.67 -7.43 6.36
C VAL A 617 28.64 -7.48 5.21
N ASP A 618 27.35 -7.51 5.54
CA ASP A 618 26.29 -7.58 4.52
C ASP A 618 26.11 -6.23 3.80
N ALA A 619 26.33 -5.11 4.50
CA ALA A 619 26.36 -3.76 3.91
C ALA A 619 27.58 -3.54 3.00
N TYR A 620 28.76 -4.00 3.43
CA TYR A 620 29.98 -4.01 2.62
C TYR A 620 29.79 -4.86 1.35
N ASN A 621 29.27 -6.08 1.49
CA ASN A 621 29.00 -6.97 0.36
C ASN A 621 27.97 -6.40 -0.62
N HIS A 622 27.00 -5.59 -0.16
CA HIS A 622 26.09 -4.87 -1.05
C HIS A 622 26.84 -3.88 -1.96
N LEU A 623 27.76 -3.09 -1.39
CA LEU A 623 28.57 -2.11 -2.12
C LEU A 623 29.61 -2.77 -3.03
N ASP A 624 30.36 -3.75 -2.53
CA ASP A 624 31.41 -4.42 -3.31
C ASP A 624 30.82 -5.18 -4.51
N ASN A 625 29.66 -5.82 -4.37
CA ASN A 625 28.96 -6.44 -5.50
C ASN A 625 28.45 -5.40 -6.52
N PHE A 626 27.91 -4.26 -6.05
CA PHE A 626 27.51 -3.16 -6.94
C PHE A 626 28.72 -2.60 -7.74
N TYR A 627 29.86 -2.36 -7.09
CA TYR A 627 31.05 -1.86 -7.75
C TYR A 627 31.75 -2.90 -8.66
N LYS A 628 31.72 -4.19 -8.29
CA LYS A 628 32.09 -5.30 -9.21
C LYS A 628 31.22 -5.31 -10.47
N GLU A 629 29.91 -5.13 -10.32
CA GLU A 629 29.00 -5.02 -11.46
C GLU A 629 29.29 -3.78 -12.32
N GLU A 630 29.41 -2.59 -11.72
CA GLU A 630 29.72 -1.36 -12.46
C GLU A 630 31.05 -1.45 -13.22
N LYS A 631 32.10 -2.00 -12.60
CA LYS A 631 33.37 -2.26 -13.28
C LYS A 631 33.15 -3.20 -14.48
N SER A 632 32.39 -4.29 -14.31
CA SER A 632 32.09 -5.23 -15.40
C SER A 632 31.23 -4.62 -16.52
N LYS A 633 30.33 -3.66 -16.24
CA LYS A 633 29.50 -2.95 -17.23
C LYS A 633 30.32 -1.97 -18.07
N LYS A 634 31.34 -1.37 -17.47
CA LYS A 634 32.16 -0.30 -18.08
C LYS A 634 33.42 -0.84 -18.78
N THR A 635 33.84 -2.07 -18.49
CA THR A 635 34.72 -2.86 -19.37
C THR A 635 33.93 -3.54 -20.48
N VAL A 636 34.45 -3.49 -21.70
CA VAL A 636 34.03 -4.34 -22.83
C VAL A 636 35.06 -5.47 -22.98
N ARG A 637 34.57 -6.66 -23.33
CA ARG A 637 35.34 -7.69 -24.04
C ARG A 637 34.72 -7.81 -25.43
N SER A 638 35.53 -8.09 -26.44
CA SER A 638 35.05 -8.74 -27.66
C SER A 638 34.56 -10.15 -27.30
N ASP A 639 33.52 -10.60 -28.00
CA ASP A 639 33.06 -11.99 -27.93
C ASP A 639 33.61 -12.82 -29.13
N ASP A 640 34.38 -12.17 -30.01
CA ASP A 640 35.13 -12.72 -31.15
C ASP A 640 36.65 -12.72 -30.84
N ASP A 641 37.39 -13.69 -31.41
CA ASP A 641 38.79 -14.02 -31.04
C ASP A 641 39.84 -12.93 -31.34
N ASP A 642 40.53 -12.44 -30.28
CA ASP A 642 42.00 -12.28 -30.19
C ASP A 642 42.37 -11.63 -28.84
N ASP A 643 43.35 -12.18 -28.11
CA ASP A 643 43.69 -11.77 -26.72
C ASP A 643 44.47 -10.42 -26.61
N ASP A 644 44.85 -9.79 -27.73
CA ASP A 644 45.76 -8.63 -27.79
C ASP A 644 45.05 -7.25 -27.99
N GLU A 645 43.73 -7.18 -28.19
CA GLU A 645 43.00 -5.91 -28.34
C GLU A 645 42.75 -5.20 -26.98
N PRO A 646 43.13 -3.91 -26.81
CA PRO A 646 43.07 -3.24 -25.50
C PRO A 646 41.62 -2.87 -25.10
N ALA A 647 41.14 -3.48 -24.01
CA ALA A 647 39.78 -3.33 -23.50
C ALA A 647 39.31 -1.86 -23.34
N VAL A 648 38.49 -1.39 -24.30
CA VAL A 648 38.00 -0.01 -24.36
C VAL A 648 37.11 0.33 -23.15
N SER A 649 37.61 1.22 -22.29
CA SER A 649 36.90 1.71 -21.11
C SER A 649 35.75 2.65 -21.50
N LYS A 650 34.53 2.37 -21.01
CA LYS A 650 33.34 3.22 -21.16
C LYS A 650 33.09 4.11 -19.93
N GLN A 651 34.12 4.37 -19.14
CA GLN A 651 34.08 5.24 -17.96
C GLN A 651 34.17 6.71 -18.37
N ASP A 652 33.43 7.58 -17.67
CA ASP A 652 33.69 9.02 -17.67
C ASP A 652 34.37 9.47 -16.36
N GLU A 653 34.70 10.76 -16.25
CA GLU A 653 35.31 11.38 -15.06
C GLU A 653 34.52 11.10 -13.76
N THR A 654 33.19 11.05 -13.83
CA THR A 654 32.33 10.76 -12.68
C THR A 654 32.36 9.27 -12.33
N ASP A 655 32.34 8.38 -13.31
CA ASP A 655 32.48 6.95 -13.11
C ASP A 655 33.86 6.60 -12.51
N GLU A 656 34.93 7.21 -13.02
CA GLU A 656 36.31 7.03 -12.52
C GLU A 656 36.46 7.55 -11.09
N PHE A 657 35.96 8.78 -10.80
CA PHE A 657 35.93 9.33 -9.43
C PHE A 657 35.17 8.41 -8.46
N LEU A 658 33.97 7.97 -8.83
CA LEU A 658 33.12 7.15 -7.94
C LEU A 658 33.67 5.73 -7.71
N ILE A 659 34.36 5.15 -8.69
CA ILE A 659 35.02 3.84 -8.59
C ILE A 659 36.33 3.96 -7.80
N GLY A 660 37.14 4.97 -8.08
CA GLY A 660 38.38 5.26 -7.36
C GLY A 660 38.14 5.55 -5.88
N LEU A 661 37.12 6.36 -5.55
CA LEU A 661 36.73 6.68 -4.18
C LEU A 661 36.33 5.42 -3.40
N PHE A 662 35.56 4.50 -4.00
CA PHE A 662 35.22 3.23 -3.34
C PHE A 662 36.48 2.39 -3.09
N HIS A 663 37.33 2.19 -4.11
CA HIS A 663 38.54 1.39 -3.97
C HIS A 663 39.52 1.96 -2.94
N ALA A 664 39.68 3.30 -2.86
CA ALA A 664 40.55 3.96 -1.89
C ALA A 664 40.10 3.77 -0.43
N LYS A 665 38.83 3.44 -0.19
CA LYS A 665 38.24 3.24 1.16
C LYS A 665 37.92 1.76 1.43
N LYS A 666 38.02 0.89 0.42
CA LYS A 666 37.51 -0.49 0.44
C LYS A 666 38.11 -1.35 1.55
N GLU A 667 39.43 -1.39 1.68
CA GLU A 667 40.06 -2.26 2.68
C GLU A 667 39.79 -1.78 4.11
N GLN A 668 39.74 -0.47 4.35
CA GLN A 668 39.33 0.09 5.64
C GLN A 668 37.88 -0.26 6.00
N LEU A 669 36.96 -0.19 5.03
CA LEU A 669 35.57 -0.63 5.23
C LEU A 669 35.52 -2.13 5.55
N LYS A 670 36.38 -2.95 4.93
CA LYS A 670 36.47 -4.40 5.15
C LYS A 670 37.00 -4.72 6.56
N GLU A 671 38.13 -4.12 6.96
CA GLU A 671 38.75 -4.24 8.29
C GLU A 671 37.75 -3.94 9.40
N LEU A 672 36.95 -2.86 9.25
CA LEU A 672 35.90 -2.51 10.20
C LEU A 672 34.80 -3.59 10.34
N THR A 673 34.54 -4.36 9.28
CA THR A 673 33.52 -5.44 9.31
C THR A 673 33.99 -6.70 10.05
N GLU A 674 35.30 -6.89 10.21
CA GLU A 674 35.91 -8.07 10.85
C GLU A 674 35.94 -7.95 12.40
N ILE A 675 35.60 -6.78 12.96
CA ILE A 675 35.62 -6.47 14.40
C ILE A 675 34.30 -6.91 15.09
N PRO A 676 34.28 -7.95 15.95
CA PRO A 676 33.03 -8.47 16.52
C PRO A 676 32.38 -7.55 17.57
N GLU A 677 33.17 -6.69 18.21
CA GLU A 677 32.71 -5.75 19.25
C GLU A 677 31.68 -4.73 18.71
N ASN A 678 31.75 -4.48 17.40
CA ASN A 678 30.85 -3.61 16.65
C ASN A 678 29.55 -4.33 16.18
N GLU A 679 29.28 -5.58 16.60
CA GLU A 679 28.04 -6.27 16.22
C GLU A 679 26.79 -5.49 16.66
N ASN A 680 25.85 -5.32 15.72
CA ASN A 680 24.59 -4.58 15.88
C ASN A 680 23.80 -5.10 17.09
N GLU A 681 23.41 -4.22 18.01
CA GLU A 681 22.77 -4.65 19.26
C GLU A 681 21.47 -5.43 19.02
N LYS A 682 20.73 -5.16 17.93
CA LYS A 682 19.52 -5.92 17.59
C LYS A 682 19.82 -7.39 17.26
N LEU A 683 20.98 -7.70 16.66
CA LEU A 683 21.45 -9.08 16.47
C LEU A 683 21.80 -9.74 17.81
N ILE A 684 22.39 -8.98 18.75
CA ILE A 684 22.65 -9.46 20.12
C ILE A 684 21.33 -9.79 20.84
N LYS A 685 20.33 -8.90 20.80
CA LYS A 685 18.99 -9.16 21.37
C LYS A 685 18.30 -10.35 20.70
N LEU A 686 18.38 -10.46 19.37
CA LEU A 686 17.80 -11.55 18.60
C LEU A 686 18.44 -12.90 19.00
N ARG A 687 19.78 -12.96 19.06
CA ARG A 687 20.53 -14.13 19.52
C ARG A 687 20.11 -14.55 20.92
N ASN A 688 20.05 -13.61 21.87
CA ASN A 688 19.64 -13.90 23.24
C ASN A 688 18.20 -14.43 23.29
N THR A 689 17.27 -13.84 22.52
CA THR A 689 15.89 -14.32 22.43
C THR A 689 15.81 -15.73 21.84
N LEU A 690 16.58 -16.02 20.78
CA LEU A 690 16.60 -17.35 20.17
C LEU A 690 17.17 -18.40 21.12
N MET A 691 18.30 -18.12 21.80
CA MET A 691 18.86 -19.06 22.78
C MET A 691 17.93 -19.28 23.98
N GLU A 692 17.22 -18.24 24.45
CA GLU A 692 16.23 -18.36 25.54
C GLU A 692 15.06 -19.28 25.14
N GLU A 693 14.50 -19.11 23.94
CA GLU A 693 13.28 -19.83 23.55
C GLU A 693 13.55 -21.23 22.99
N PHE A 694 14.67 -21.45 22.28
CA PHE A 694 15.03 -22.77 21.73
C PHE A 694 15.62 -23.73 22.77
N THR A 695 15.93 -23.29 24.00
CA THR A 695 16.37 -24.18 25.10
C THR A 695 15.27 -24.58 26.08
N LYS A 696 14.03 -24.07 25.92
CA LYS A 696 12.89 -24.38 26.81
C LYS A 696 12.15 -25.68 26.48
N THR A 697 12.21 -26.12 25.23
CA THR A 697 11.38 -27.23 24.71
C THR A 697 12.22 -28.14 23.83
N GLU A 698 11.79 -29.40 23.68
CA GLU A 698 12.56 -30.43 22.94
C GLU A 698 12.40 -30.32 21.41
N GLU A 699 11.20 -29.95 20.93
CA GLU A 699 10.93 -29.61 19.53
C GLU A 699 10.55 -28.13 19.35
N PRO A 700 11.47 -27.17 19.60
CA PRO A 700 11.18 -25.75 19.45
C PRO A 700 11.00 -25.41 17.96
N ARG A 701 9.92 -24.68 17.62
CA ARG A 701 9.68 -24.17 16.26
C ARG A 701 9.43 -22.67 16.27
N GLY A 702 10.03 -21.95 15.33
CA GLY A 702 9.99 -20.48 15.32
C GLY A 702 9.92 -19.80 13.95
N ILE A 703 9.50 -18.53 13.96
CA ILE A 703 9.49 -17.64 12.79
C ILE A 703 10.09 -16.28 13.14
N ILE A 704 11.04 -15.79 12.35
CA ILE A 704 11.53 -14.41 12.37
C ILE A 704 10.95 -13.67 11.16
N PHE A 705 10.08 -12.70 11.41
CA PHE A 705 9.52 -11.81 10.40
C PHE A 705 10.39 -10.56 10.20
N THR A 706 10.85 -10.32 8.97
CA THR A 706 11.72 -9.18 8.61
C THR A 706 11.24 -8.44 7.34
N LYS A 707 11.63 -7.17 7.21
CA LYS A 707 11.13 -6.22 6.21
C LYS A 707 11.55 -6.55 4.76
N THR A 708 12.75 -7.11 4.55
CA THR A 708 13.34 -7.21 3.20
C THR A 708 13.82 -8.63 2.88
N ARG A 709 13.94 -8.94 1.58
CA ARG A 709 14.55 -10.21 1.12
C ARG A 709 16.02 -10.33 1.52
N LEU A 710 16.75 -9.23 1.45
CA LEU A 710 18.18 -9.20 1.80
C LEU A 710 18.38 -9.49 3.29
N SER A 711 17.60 -8.85 4.17
CA SER A 711 17.66 -9.13 5.60
C SER A 711 17.21 -10.56 5.94
N ALA A 712 16.26 -11.15 5.20
CA ALA A 712 15.90 -12.56 5.38
C ALA A 712 17.04 -13.53 5.01
N PHE A 713 17.70 -13.30 3.88
CA PHE A 713 18.85 -14.10 3.45
C PHE A 713 20.08 -13.91 4.35
N ALA A 714 20.38 -12.68 4.74
CA ALA A 714 21.55 -12.37 5.56
C ALA A 714 21.41 -12.82 7.02
N LEU A 715 20.20 -12.77 7.60
CA LEU A 715 19.93 -13.39 8.90
C LEU A 715 20.08 -14.92 8.83
N PHE A 716 19.71 -15.55 7.71
CA PHE A 716 19.98 -16.97 7.49
C PHE A 716 21.49 -17.28 7.46
N GLN A 717 22.29 -16.48 6.75
CA GLN A 717 23.75 -16.64 6.77
C GLN A 717 24.32 -16.38 8.17
N TRP A 718 23.93 -15.30 8.88
CA TRP A 718 24.40 -15.03 10.25
C TRP A 718 24.07 -16.13 11.26
N ILE A 719 22.96 -16.87 11.08
CA ILE A 719 22.69 -18.07 11.88
C ILE A 719 23.61 -19.23 11.45
N LYS A 720 23.78 -19.47 10.15
CA LYS A 720 24.64 -20.54 9.62
C LYS A 720 26.14 -20.34 9.89
N ASP A 721 26.60 -19.10 9.89
CA ASP A 721 28.00 -18.69 10.11
C ASP A 721 28.41 -18.80 11.60
N ASN A 722 27.48 -19.10 12.51
CA ASN A 722 27.69 -19.11 13.95
C ASN A 722 27.26 -20.46 14.58
N PRO A 723 28.21 -21.38 14.86
CA PRO A 723 27.91 -22.77 15.22
C PRO A 723 27.10 -22.91 16.52
N LYS A 724 27.09 -21.89 17.39
CA LYS A 724 26.31 -21.89 18.63
C LYS A 724 24.81 -22.04 18.41
N PHE A 725 24.30 -21.68 17.24
CA PHE A 725 22.89 -21.94 16.90
C PHE A 725 22.65 -23.40 16.51
N GLU A 726 23.60 -24.04 15.82
CA GLU A 726 23.55 -25.47 15.48
C GLU A 726 23.77 -26.36 16.72
N GLU A 727 24.66 -25.95 17.65
CA GLU A 727 24.83 -26.54 18.98
C GLU A 727 23.52 -26.58 19.80
N VAL A 728 22.65 -25.57 19.63
CA VAL A 728 21.31 -25.46 20.25
C VAL A 728 20.21 -26.07 19.35
N GLY A 729 20.60 -26.76 18.27
CA GLY A 729 19.67 -27.49 17.39
C GLY A 729 18.87 -26.62 16.42
N ILE A 730 19.23 -25.35 16.23
CA ILE A 730 18.53 -24.44 15.32
C ILE A 730 18.92 -24.73 13.86
N ARG A 731 17.96 -25.26 13.11
CA ARG A 731 18.02 -25.53 11.67
C ARG A 731 17.19 -24.47 10.94
N ALA A 732 17.82 -23.36 10.60
CA ALA A 732 17.17 -22.20 10.00
C ALA A 732 17.05 -22.28 8.47
N HIS A 733 16.04 -21.62 7.89
CA HIS A 733 15.95 -21.35 6.45
C HIS A 733 15.16 -20.08 6.17
N TYR A 734 15.47 -19.36 5.08
CA TYR A 734 14.68 -18.18 4.67
C TYR A 734 13.43 -18.56 3.87
N LEU A 735 12.41 -17.69 3.90
CA LEU A 735 11.16 -17.84 3.16
C LEU A 735 10.68 -16.48 2.60
N ILE A 736 10.83 -16.28 1.28
CA ILE A 736 10.59 -15.00 0.61
C ILE A 736 9.58 -15.12 -0.53
N GLY A 737 8.69 -14.12 -0.68
CA GLY A 737 7.63 -14.16 -1.70
C GLY A 737 8.15 -14.11 -3.15
N SER A 738 7.34 -14.52 -4.12
CA SER A 738 7.76 -14.87 -5.49
C SER A 738 7.91 -13.72 -6.51
N GLY A 739 7.45 -12.50 -6.21
CA GLY A 739 7.37 -11.43 -7.21
C GLY A 739 8.72 -10.92 -7.76
N HIS A 740 8.85 -10.79 -9.07
CA HIS A 740 10.07 -10.34 -9.78
C HIS A 740 10.37 -8.82 -9.72
N LYS A 741 9.98 -8.14 -8.62
CA LYS A 741 10.02 -6.67 -8.49
C LYS A 741 11.08 -6.12 -7.53
N SER A 742 11.92 -6.99 -6.97
CA SER A 742 13.05 -6.64 -6.08
C SER A 742 14.37 -6.99 -6.76
N GLU A 743 15.46 -6.37 -6.33
CA GLU A 743 16.83 -6.69 -6.77
C GLU A 743 17.24 -8.12 -6.37
N ILE A 744 16.72 -8.63 -5.24
CA ILE A 744 17.02 -9.99 -4.75
C ILE A 744 16.14 -11.04 -5.45
N LYS A 745 16.76 -12.12 -5.94
CA LYS A 745 16.13 -13.31 -6.55
C LYS A 745 14.92 -13.76 -5.70
N PRO A 746 13.70 -13.86 -6.26
CA PRO A 746 12.57 -14.44 -5.57
C PRO A 746 12.68 -15.97 -5.46
N MET A 747 12.05 -16.56 -4.44
CA MET A 747 11.76 -18.00 -4.46
C MET A 747 10.54 -18.29 -5.34
N THR A 748 10.58 -19.42 -6.06
CA THR A 748 9.45 -20.02 -6.77
C THR A 748 8.39 -20.54 -5.79
N GLN A 749 7.20 -20.92 -6.31
CA GLN A 749 6.15 -21.49 -5.47
C GLN A 749 6.51 -22.89 -4.95
N ASN A 750 7.27 -23.67 -5.73
CA ASN A 750 7.74 -24.99 -5.31
C ASN A 750 8.81 -24.88 -4.22
N GLU A 751 9.81 -23.99 -4.36
CA GLU A 751 10.81 -23.72 -3.30
C GLU A 751 10.13 -23.24 -1.99
N GLN A 752 9.05 -22.43 -2.09
CA GLN A 752 8.27 -22.02 -0.92
C GLN A 752 7.53 -23.20 -0.27
N ARG A 753 6.90 -24.08 -1.07
CA ARG A 753 6.20 -25.28 -0.58
C ARG A 753 7.17 -26.22 0.12
N GLU A 754 8.29 -26.55 -0.54
CA GLU A 754 9.32 -27.45 -0.01
C GLU A 754 9.90 -26.99 1.33
N VAL A 755 10.14 -25.68 1.50
CA VAL A 755 10.59 -25.10 2.79
C VAL A 755 9.52 -25.20 3.87
N ILE A 756 8.24 -25.05 3.53
CA ILE A 756 7.11 -25.19 4.48
C ILE A 756 6.93 -26.66 4.87
N ASP A 757 7.09 -27.60 3.94
CA ASP A 757 6.98 -29.03 4.21
C ASP A 757 8.17 -29.54 5.05
N LYS A 758 9.39 -29.10 4.74
CA LYS A 758 10.58 -29.34 5.60
C LYS A 758 10.44 -28.73 7.00
N PHE A 759 9.74 -27.60 7.15
CA PHE A 759 9.40 -27.01 8.45
C PHE A 759 8.29 -27.79 9.19
N ARG A 760 7.34 -28.37 8.45
CA ARG A 760 6.27 -29.23 8.97
C ARG A 760 6.83 -30.55 9.50
N CYS A 761 7.76 -31.17 8.78
CA CYS A 761 8.47 -32.39 9.18
C CYS A 761 9.56 -32.15 10.25
N GLY A 762 9.97 -30.91 10.51
CA GLY A 762 10.96 -30.57 11.54
C GLY A 762 12.42 -30.62 11.09
N ASN A 763 12.69 -30.95 9.81
CA ASN A 763 14.02 -30.82 9.21
C ASN A 763 14.52 -29.37 9.29
N ILE A 764 13.61 -28.40 9.10
CA ILE A 764 13.80 -26.98 9.42
C ILE A 764 12.98 -26.69 10.68
N ASN A 765 13.50 -25.90 11.62
CA ASN A 765 12.75 -25.48 12.81
C ASN A 765 12.74 -23.95 13.05
N LEU A 766 13.44 -23.17 12.22
CA LEU A 766 13.37 -21.69 12.24
C LEU A 766 13.19 -21.11 10.84
N LEU A 767 12.04 -20.49 10.58
CA LEU A 767 11.78 -19.77 9.32
C LEU A 767 12.14 -18.29 9.43
N ILE A 768 12.90 -17.77 8.47
CA ILE A 768 13.24 -16.34 8.39
C ILE A 768 12.48 -15.74 7.21
N ALA A 769 11.33 -15.15 7.49
CA ALA A 769 10.31 -14.82 6.50
C ALA A 769 10.12 -13.32 6.28
N THR A 770 9.75 -12.95 5.06
CA THR A 770 9.05 -11.68 4.80
C THR A 770 7.54 -11.83 5.10
N THR A 771 6.73 -10.81 4.84
CA THR A 771 5.25 -10.82 4.97
C THR A 771 4.50 -11.93 4.20
N VAL A 772 5.22 -12.75 3.43
CA VAL A 772 4.69 -13.95 2.74
C VAL A 772 4.05 -14.94 3.71
N ALA A 773 4.63 -15.10 4.90
CA ALA A 773 4.23 -16.08 5.93
C ALA A 773 3.29 -15.53 7.01
N GLU A 774 2.99 -14.22 7.03
CA GLU A 774 2.05 -13.65 7.99
C GLU A 774 0.65 -14.27 7.77
N GLU A 775 0.17 -14.26 6.52
CA GLU A 775 -1.20 -14.64 6.15
C GLU A 775 -1.31 -15.95 5.33
N GLY A 776 -2.42 -16.69 5.48
CA GLY A 776 -2.89 -17.73 4.56
C GLY A 776 -2.16 -19.08 4.61
N LEU A 777 -0.84 -19.09 4.38
CA LEU A 777 -0.04 -20.33 4.31
C LEU A 777 -0.18 -21.17 5.58
N ASP A 778 -0.45 -22.47 5.46
CA ASP A 778 -0.53 -23.39 6.59
C ASP A 778 0.86 -23.77 7.11
N ILE A 779 1.32 -22.99 8.08
CA ILE A 779 2.59 -23.16 8.79
C ILE A 779 2.29 -23.82 10.15
N LYS A 780 3.08 -24.85 10.48
CA LYS A 780 3.02 -25.59 11.74
C LYS A 780 3.17 -24.64 12.93
N GLU A 781 2.60 -25.06 14.05
CA GLU A 781 2.44 -24.27 15.26
C GLU A 781 3.82 -23.94 15.86
N CYS A 782 4.04 -22.68 16.23
CA CYS A 782 5.34 -22.21 16.69
C CYS A 782 5.32 -21.90 18.19
N ASN A 783 6.46 -22.09 18.85
CA ASN A 783 6.75 -21.64 20.20
C ASN A 783 7.18 -20.16 20.21
N ILE A 784 7.91 -19.70 19.18
CA ILE A 784 8.41 -18.32 19.13
C ILE A 784 8.15 -17.64 17.79
N VAL A 785 7.51 -16.47 17.83
CA VAL A 785 7.38 -15.58 16.66
C VAL A 785 8.03 -14.24 16.98
N ILE A 786 9.07 -13.90 16.24
CA ILE A 786 9.84 -12.65 16.41
C ILE A 786 9.52 -11.72 15.23
N ARG A 787 9.13 -10.48 15.50
CA ARG A 787 9.11 -9.40 14.49
C ARG A 787 10.37 -8.57 14.64
N TYR A 788 11.26 -8.68 13.67
CA TYR A 788 12.60 -8.08 13.69
C TYR A 788 12.59 -6.78 12.88
N GLY A 789 12.37 -5.65 13.58
CA GLY A 789 12.18 -4.32 13.01
C GLY A 789 10.92 -4.14 12.13
N LEU A 790 10.14 -5.21 11.92
CA LEU A 790 8.96 -5.19 11.06
C LEU A 790 7.68 -4.92 11.84
N VAL A 791 7.15 -3.71 11.70
CA VAL A 791 5.82 -3.33 12.19
C VAL A 791 5.03 -2.76 11.02
N THR A 792 3.86 -3.36 10.75
CA THR A 792 3.02 -3.12 9.55
C THR A 792 1.65 -2.53 9.93
N ASN A 793 0.63 -3.37 10.13
CA ASN A 793 -0.71 -2.98 10.55
C ASN A 793 -1.29 -3.97 11.57
N GLU A 794 -2.47 -3.65 12.10
CA GLU A 794 -3.17 -4.45 13.12
C GLU A 794 -3.54 -5.87 12.64
N ILE A 795 -3.86 -6.04 11.35
CA ILE A 795 -4.24 -7.33 10.76
C ILE A 795 -3.04 -8.27 10.74
N ALA A 796 -1.92 -7.84 10.17
CA ALA A 796 -0.69 -8.63 10.10
C ALA A 796 -0.08 -8.89 11.48
N MET A 797 -0.24 -7.97 12.45
CA MET A 797 0.11 -8.19 13.85
C MET A 797 -0.68 -9.36 14.46
N VAL A 798 -2.01 -9.39 14.28
CA VAL A 798 -2.89 -10.46 14.76
C VAL A 798 -2.59 -11.80 14.05
N GLN A 799 -2.37 -11.78 12.73
CA GLN A 799 -2.04 -12.97 11.94
C GLN A 799 -0.67 -13.56 12.33
N ALA A 800 0.36 -12.72 12.49
CA ALA A 800 1.70 -13.14 12.91
C ALA A 800 1.68 -13.70 14.34
N ARG A 801 1.00 -13.02 15.28
CA ARG A 801 0.75 -13.55 16.64
C ARG A 801 0.09 -14.92 16.59
N GLY A 802 -0.90 -15.11 15.70
CA GLY A 802 -1.60 -16.40 15.48
C GLY A 802 -0.75 -17.54 14.89
N ARG A 803 0.56 -17.34 14.66
CA ARG A 803 1.52 -18.43 14.36
C ARG A 803 2.17 -18.97 15.63
N ALA A 804 2.37 -18.13 16.65
CA ALA A 804 2.76 -18.53 18.00
C ALA A 804 1.50 -19.03 18.72
N ARG A 805 1.29 -20.35 18.71
CA ARG A 805 0.12 -21.01 19.29
C ARG A 805 0.39 -22.40 19.85
N ALA A 806 1.66 -22.83 19.89
CA ALA A 806 2.07 -23.96 20.70
C ALA A 806 1.96 -23.62 22.20
N ASP A 807 2.09 -24.62 23.06
CA ASP A 807 2.21 -24.38 24.50
C ASP A 807 3.46 -23.57 24.85
N GLU A 808 3.33 -22.76 25.90
CA GLU A 808 4.29 -21.74 26.37
C GLU A 808 4.77 -20.75 25.30
N SER A 809 4.00 -20.58 24.22
CA SER A 809 4.43 -19.77 23.08
C SER A 809 4.53 -18.26 23.37
N THR A 810 5.41 -17.59 22.62
CA THR A 810 5.83 -16.21 22.82
C THR A 810 5.86 -15.45 21.49
N TYR A 811 5.43 -14.18 21.54
CA TYR A 811 5.45 -13.20 20.46
C TYR A 811 6.36 -12.03 20.88
N ALA A 812 7.45 -11.83 20.15
CA ALA A 812 8.48 -10.85 20.49
C ALA A 812 8.65 -9.77 19.42
N LEU A 813 8.59 -8.50 19.79
CA LEU A 813 9.04 -7.39 18.94
C LEU A 813 10.50 -7.07 19.28
N VAL A 814 11.43 -7.28 18.34
CA VAL A 814 12.84 -6.85 18.46
C VAL A 814 13.01 -5.57 17.64
N ALA A 815 13.33 -4.46 18.32
CA ALA A 815 13.39 -3.13 17.71
C ALA A 815 14.48 -2.24 18.35
N SER A 816 14.89 -1.19 17.63
CA SER A 816 15.72 -0.12 18.18
C SER A 816 14.85 0.99 18.77
N SER A 817 15.26 1.57 19.90
CA SER A 817 14.56 2.71 20.52
C SER A 817 14.45 3.92 19.58
N GLY A 818 15.41 4.16 18.68
CA GLY A 818 15.34 5.23 17.68
C GLY A 818 14.48 4.93 16.45
N SER A 819 13.95 3.71 16.29
CA SER A 819 13.31 3.26 15.04
C SER A 819 11.82 3.59 14.90
N GLY A 820 11.22 4.23 15.91
CA GLY A 820 9.79 4.54 15.95
C GLY A 820 8.88 3.31 15.76
N ALA A 821 9.37 2.12 16.09
CA ALA A 821 8.69 0.84 15.80
C ALA A 821 7.83 0.36 16.97
N VAL A 822 8.24 0.62 18.22
CA VAL A 822 7.51 0.20 19.42
C VAL A 822 6.18 0.94 19.49
N GLU A 823 6.22 2.26 19.29
CA GLU A 823 5.10 3.18 19.25
C GLU A 823 4.10 2.84 18.15
N ARG A 824 4.59 2.35 17.00
CA ARG A 824 3.73 1.87 15.91
C ARG A 824 3.05 0.54 16.24
N GLU A 825 3.69 -0.33 17.01
CA GLU A 825 3.04 -1.58 17.48
C GLU A 825 2.04 -1.27 18.61
N ASP A 826 2.34 -0.33 19.52
CA ASP A 826 1.37 0.16 20.52
C ASP A 826 0.13 0.78 19.86
N VAL A 827 0.31 1.55 18.78
CA VAL A 827 -0.80 2.03 17.95
C VAL A 827 -1.57 0.87 17.30
N ASN A 828 -0.91 -0.21 16.87
CA ASN A 828 -1.59 -1.40 16.33
C ASN A 828 -2.34 -2.19 17.43
N ILE A 829 -1.81 -2.27 18.65
CA ILE A 829 -2.49 -2.85 19.83
C ILE A 829 -3.70 -1.99 20.23
N PHE A 830 -3.61 -0.67 20.12
CA PHE A 830 -4.75 0.23 20.31
C PHE A 830 -5.81 0.05 19.22
N ARG A 831 -5.39 -0.13 17.95
CA ARG A 831 -6.28 -0.47 16.83
C ARG A 831 -6.96 -1.83 16.97
N GLU A 832 -6.26 -2.85 17.47
CA GLU A 832 -6.84 -4.16 17.81
C GLU A 832 -7.98 -4.00 18.85
N LYS A 833 -7.71 -3.28 19.95
CA LYS A 833 -8.72 -2.97 20.98
C LYS A 833 -9.87 -2.10 20.44
N MET A 834 -9.61 -1.24 19.45
CA MET A 834 -10.61 -0.44 18.77
C MET A 834 -11.49 -1.27 17.83
N MET A 835 -10.91 -2.25 17.12
CA MET A 835 -11.58 -3.17 16.20
C MET A 835 -12.66 -3.97 16.92
N TYR A 836 -12.34 -4.65 18.02
CA TYR A 836 -13.32 -5.45 18.77
C TYR A 836 -14.47 -4.59 19.31
N LYS A 837 -14.18 -3.38 19.81
CA LYS A 837 -15.20 -2.42 20.24
C LYS A 837 -16.08 -1.89 19.09
N ALA A 838 -15.53 -1.79 17.87
CA ALA A 838 -16.30 -1.42 16.68
C ALA A 838 -17.22 -2.57 16.23
N ILE A 839 -16.70 -3.81 16.19
CA ILE A 839 -17.47 -5.03 15.86
C ILE A 839 -18.67 -5.17 16.82
N GLN A 840 -18.45 -5.08 18.13
CA GLN A 840 -19.51 -5.15 19.15
C GLN A 840 -20.59 -4.07 19.02
N ARG A 841 -20.26 -2.88 18.50
CA ARG A 841 -21.27 -1.83 18.22
C ARG A 841 -22.07 -2.13 16.96
N VAL A 842 -21.42 -2.61 15.91
CA VAL A 842 -22.08 -3.00 14.67
C VAL A 842 -23.04 -4.17 14.90
N GLN A 843 -22.67 -5.14 15.75
CA GLN A 843 -23.53 -6.26 16.17
C GLN A 843 -24.72 -5.84 17.04
N LYS A 844 -24.56 -4.77 17.84
CA LYS A 844 -25.61 -4.22 18.72
C LYS A 844 -26.37 -3.05 18.09
N MET A 845 -26.16 -2.81 16.79
CA MET A 845 -26.83 -1.76 16.03
C MET A 845 -28.27 -2.20 15.68
N PRO A 846 -29.28 -1.31 15.80
CA PRO A 846 -30.63 -1.61 15.32
C PRO A 846 -30.61 -1.99 13.83
N GLN A 847 -31.35 -3.04 13.45
CA GLN A 847 -31.29 -3.62 12.10
C GLN A 847 -31.62 -2.60 11.00
N GLU A 848 -32.54 -1.66 11.26
CA GLU A 848 -32.88 -0.58 10.34
C GLU A 848 -31.72 0.42 10.15
N GLU A 849 -31.08 0.85 11.24
CA GLU A 849 -29.92 1.74 11.20
C GLU A 849 -28.75 1.09 10.44
N TYR A 850 -28.51 -0.20 10.70
CA TYR A 850 -27.52 -1.01 10.00
C TYR A 850 -27.83 -1.09 8.50
N LEU A 851 -29.05 -1.50 8.11
CA LEU A 851 -29.46 -1.61 6.71
C LEU A 851 -29.39 -0.28 5.96
N ASN A 852 -29.69 0.84 6.61
CA ASN A 852 -29.57 2.18 6.02
C ASN A 852 -28.10 2.58 5.81
N LYS A 853 -27.23 2.36 6.81
CA LYS A 853 -25.77 2.58 6.69
C LYS A 853 -25.15 1.71 5.58
N ILE A 854 -25.48 0.42 5.54
CA ILE A 854 -24.99 -0.53 4.53
C ILE A 854 -25.36 -0.08 3.11
N GLN A 855 -26.63 0.27 2.86
CA GLN A 855 -27.08 0.68 1.53
C GLN A 855 -26.40 1.98 1.05
N SER A 856 -26.15 2.93 1.97
CA SER A 856 -25.39 4.15 1.67
C SER A 856 -23.96 3.83 1.20
N PHE A 857 -23.23 2.98 1.93
CA PHE A 857 -21.88 2.57 1.53
C PHE A 857 -21.84 1.72 0.26
N GLN A 858 -22.85 0.89 0.00
CA GLN A 858 -22.97 0.13 -1.26
C GLN A 858 -23.11 1.07 -2.47
N LEU A 859 -23.98 2.09 -2.37
CA LEU A 859 -24.14 3.10 -3.42
C LEU A 859 -22.86 3.91 -3.63
N GLN A 860 -22.22 4.36 -2.54
CA GLN A 860 -20.94 5.07 -2.58
C GLN A 860 -19.86 4.23 -3.29
N SER A 861 -19.68 2.96 -2.90
CA SER A 861 -18.66 2.06 -3.46
C SER A 861 -18.80 1.88 -4.97
N ILE A 862 -20.03 1.92 -5.50
CA ILE A 862 -20.31 1.83 -6.93
C ILE A 862 -20.04 3.17 -7.65
N VAL A 863 -20.45 4.29 -7.07
CA VAL A 863 -20.17 5.64 -7.60
C VAL A 863 -18.65 5.91 -7.64
N GLU A 864 -17.90 5.50 -6.62
CA GLU A 864 -16.44 5.59 -6.60
C GLU A 864 -15.79 4.86 -7.79
N LYS A 865 -16.23 3.63 -8.10
CA LYS A 865 -15.71 2.87 -9.25
C LYS A 865 -16.08 3.53 -10.58
N GLN A 866 -17.30 4.10 -10.72
CA GLN A 866 -17.70 4.85 -11.91
C GLN A 866 -16.87 6.13 -12.10
N MET A 867 -16.66 6.90 -11.03
CA MET A 867 -15.84 8.12 -11.05
C MET A 867 -14.38 7.80 -11.37
N LYS A 868 -13.84 6.70 -10.83
CA LYS A 868 -12.51 6.22 -11.19
C LYS A 868 -12.44 5.80 -12.67
N ALA A 869 -13.40 5.02 -13.18
CA ALA A 869 -13.43 4.63 -14.59
C ALA A 869 -13.43 5.85 -15.53
N LYS A 870 -14.26 6.87 -15.24
CA LYS A 870 -14.26 8.15 -15.98
C LYS A 870 -12.93 8.91 -15.88
N ARG A 871 -12.19 8.82 -14.77
CA ARG A 871 -10.84 9.41 -14.62
C ARG A 871 -9.78 8.64 -15.40
N ASP A 872 -9.82 7.32 -15.38
CA ASP A 872 -8.82 6.49 -16.06
C ASP A 872 -9.02 6.51 -17.59
N GLN A 873 -10.27 6.49 -18.07
CA GLN A 873 -10.62 6.72 -19.48
C GLN A 873 -10.09 8.07 -20.02
N ARG A 874 -10.07 9.12 -19.18
CA ARG A 874 -9.49 10.44 -19.51
C ARG A 874 -7.95 10.44 -19.55
N LYS A 875 -7.27 9.51 -18.87
CA LYS A 875 -5.80 9.38 -18.95
C LYS A 875 -5.37 8.71 -20.25
N THR A 876 -6.13 7.72 -20.72
CA THR A 876 -5.96 7.07 -22.03
C THR A 876 -6.45 7.95 -23.19
N CYS A 877 -6.17 9.25 -23.15
CA CYS A 877 -6.46 10.17 -24.24
C CYS A 877 -5.50 9.88 -25.40
N LYS A 878 -6.05 9.65 -26.60
CA LYS A 878 -5.32 9.12 -27.77
C LYS A 878 -4.32 10.14 -28.37
N LYS A 879 -3.16 10.37 -27.75
CA LYS A 879 -2.00 10.94 -28.46
C LYS A 879 -1.43 9.88 -29.43
N ASN A 880 -1.07 10.30 -30.65
CA ASN A 880 -0.44 9.44 -31.65
C ASN A 880 0.97 9.00 -31.15
N PRO A 881 1.36 7.71 -31.26
CA PRO A 881 2.70 7.25 -30.96
C PRO A 881 3.84 8.06 -31.61
N SER A 882 3.62 8.63 -32.80
CA SER A 882 4.60 9.51 -33.48
C SER A 882 5.01 10.76 -32.68
N LEU A 883 4.20 11.15 -31.69
CA LEU A 883 4.43 12.33 -30.84
C LEU A 883 5.41 12.07 -29.68
N ILE A 884 6.03 10.89 -29.59
CA ILE A 884 7.05 10.58 -28.57
C ILE A 884 8.34 10.00 -29.14
N LYS A 885 9.44 10.26 -28.43
CA LYS A 885 10.76 9.67 -28.66
C LYS A 885 11.35 9.16 -27.36
N PHE A 886 12.08 8.05 -27.42
CA PHE A 886 12.76 7.45 -26.27
C PHE A 886 14.26 7.76 -26.29
N LEU A 887 14.73 8.37 -25.20
CA LEU A 887 16.15 8.59 -24.94
C LEU A 887 16.64 7.64 -23.85
N CYS A 888 17.90 7.19 -23.91
CA CYS A 888 18.54 6.41 -22.85
C CYS A 888 18.61 7.23 -21.53
N LYS A 889 18.18 6.69 -20.37
CA LYS A 889 18.26 7.46 -19.09
C LYS A 889 19.67 7.92 -18.72
N ASN A 890 20.71 7.30 -19.28
CA ASN A 890 22.10 7.47 -18.87
C ASN A 890 22.88 8.46 -19.74
N CYS A 891 22.83 8.31 -21.07
CA CYS A 891 23.55 9.15 -22.04
C CYS A 891 22.64 10.08 -22.87
N ASN A 892 21.32 10.02 -22.70
CA ASN A 892 20.32 10.79 -23.46
C ASN A 892 20.31 10.58 -24.98
N LYS A 893 21.10 9.62 -25.50
CA LYS A 893 21.08 9.20 -26.91
C LYS A 893 19.67 8.77 -27.32
N LEU A 894 19.22 9.25 -28.49
CA LEU A 894 17.98 8.85 -29.12
C LEU A 894 18.05 7.39 -29.58
N ILE A 895 17.03 6.61 -29.22
CA ILE A 895 16.97 5.18 -29.52
C ILE A 895 15.91 4.93 -30.60
N CYS A 896 14.65 5.25 -30.29
CA CYS A 896 13.48 4.91 -31.10
C CYS A 896 12.33 5.93 -30.97
N SER A 897 11.45 5.96 -31.96
CA SER A 897 10.13 6.62 -31.97
C SER A 897 9.12 5.84 -31.11
N GLY A 898 7.93 6.40 -30.89
CA GLY A 898 6.76 5.62 -30.44
C GLY A 898 6.17 4.74 -31.53
N GLU A 899 6.42 5.03 -32.81
CA GLU A 899 6.03 4.18 -33.94
C GLU A 899 6.83 2.88 -33.99
N ASP A 900 8.08 2.91 -33.51
CA ASP A 900 8.98 1.76 -33.45
C ASP A 900 8.59 0.73 -32.37
N ILE A 901 7.51 0.96 -31.60
CA ILE A 901 7.09 0.14 -30.46
C ILE A 901 5.80 -0.62 -30.77
N GLN A 902 5.84 -1.95 -30.64
CA GLN A 902 4.69 -2.84 -30.77
C GLN A 902 4.51 -3.69 -29.51
N VAL A 903 3.30 -4.26 -29.32
CA VAL A 903 2.94 -5.00 -28.09
C VAL A 903 2.55 -6.44 -28.37
N ILE A 904 3.25 -7.37 -27.72
CA ILE A 904 2.98 -8.81 -27.71
C ILE A 904 2.13 -9.15 -26.47
N GLU A 905 1.08 -9.98 -26.65
CA GLU A 905 0.13 -10.42 -25.60
C GLU A 905 -0.46 -9.27 -24.74
N GLU A 906 -0.71 -8.09 -25.34
CA GLU A 906 -1.11 -6.83 -24.68
C GLU A 906 -0.19 -6.34 -23.52
N MET A 907 0.95 -6.99 -23.25
CA MET A 907 1.83 -6.69 -22.12
C MET A 907 3.28 -6.38 -22.51
N HIS A 908 3.86 -7.15 -23.43
CA HIS A 908 5.29 -7.12 -23.74
C HIS A 908 5.59 -6.10 -24.84
N HIS A 909 6.24 -4.99 -24.47
CA HIS A 909 6.56 -3.91 -25.41
C HIS A 909 7.95 -4.17 -26.01
N VAL A 910 7.98 -4.38 -27.33
CA VAL A 910 9.19 -4.65 -28.12
C VAL A 910 9.46 -3.51 -29.09
N SER A 911 10.72 -3.29 -29.47
CA SER A 911 11.04 -2.41 -30.60
C SER A 911 11.25 -3.20 -31.88
N VAL A 912 10.67 -2.71 -32.98
CA VAL A 912 10.69 -3.37 -34.31
C VAL A 912 11.48 -2.57 -35.36
N LYS A 913 12.29 -1.61 -34.91
CA LYS A 913 13.17 -0.82 -35.77
C LYS A 913 14.32 -1.66 -36.30
N LYS A 914 14.48 -1.77 -37.62
CA LYS A 914 15.48 -2.64 -38.28
C LYS A 914 16.91 -2.41 -37.75
N ASP A 915 17.35 -1.15 -37.67
CA ASP A 915 18.71 -0.81 -37.23
C ASP A 915 18.92 -0.85 -35.70
N PHE A 916 17.93 -1.28 -34.91
CA PHE A 916 17.99 -1.22 -33.45
C PHE A 916 19.14 -2.06 -32.86
N LEU A 917 19.52 -3.15 -33.53
CA LEU A 917 20.71 -3.98 -33.23
C LEU A 917 22.01 -3.16 -33.10
N SER A 918 22.16 -2.09 -33.88
CA SER A 918 23.37 -1.24 -33.82
C SER A 918 23.53 -0.46 -32.50
N LEU A 919 22.46 -0.34 -31.70
CA LEU A 919 22.37 0.57 -30.55
C LEU A 919 22.65 -0.08 -29.19
N TYR A 920 22.70 -1.42 -29.13
CA TYR A 920 22.90 -2.18 -27.89
C TYR A 920 24.01 -3.22 -28.00
N HIS A 921 24.39 -3.79 -26.86
CA HIS A 921 25.03 -5.10 -26.76
C HIS A 921 24.14 -6.02 -25.93
N THR A 922 24.13 -7.31 -26.26
CA THR A 922 23.57 -8.36 -25.39
C THR A 922 24.62 -8.73 -24.34
N ARG A 923 24.19 -9.15 -23.15
CA ARG A 923 25.04 -9.72 -22.11
C ARG A 923 24.38 -10.91 -21.43
N GLU A 924 25.16 -11.86 -20.95
CA GLU A 924 24.65 -12.96 -20.16
C GLU A 924 23.91 -12.48 -18.90
N ASN A 925 22.74 -13.07 -18.67
CA ASN A 925 21.89 -12.73 -17.55
C ASN A 925 22.22 -13.62 -16.34
N LYS A 926 23.06 -13.13 -15.43
CA LYS A 926 23.48 -13.84 -14.20
C LYS A 926 22.31 -14.37 -13.34
N THR A 927 21.12 -13.77 -13.48
CA THR A 927 19.89 -14.21 -12.81
C THR A 927 19.29 -15.50 -13.40
N LEU A 928 19.67 -15.86 -14.63
CA LEU A 928 19.22 -17.06 -15.36
C LEU A 928 20.24 -18.21 -15.30
N GLN A 929 21.55 -17.94 -15.22
CA GLN A 929 22.57 -18.98 -14.96
C GLN A 929 22.19 -19.82 -13.72
N ASN A 930 21.72 -19.17 -12.65
CA ASN A 930 21.26 -19.81 -11.41
C ASN A 930 19.84 -20.41 -11.50
N LYS A 931 19.49 -21.09 -12.61
CA LYS A 931 18.18 -21.74 -12.79
C LYS A 931 18.17 -23.11 -13.49
N ASN A 932 19.16 -23.47 -14.29
CA ASN A 932 19.18 -24.71 -15.10
C ASN A 932 17.81 -25.02 -15.75
N ALA A 933 17.22 -24.01 -16.37
CA ALA A 933 15.94 -24.12 -17.04
C ALA A 933 16.17 -24.05 -18.54
N ASP A 934 15.78 -25.12 -19.25
CA ASP A 934 15.71 -25.11 -20.70
C ASP A 934 14.71 -24.04 -21.19
N TYR A 935 14.85 -23.70 -22.48
CA TYR A 935 14.05 -22.72 -23.22
C TYR A 935 14.30 -21.22 -22.88
N GLN A 936 14.70 -20.47 -23.92
CA GLN A 936 14.84 -19.00 -24.00
C GLN A 936 16.00 -18.33 -23.23
N THR A 937 17.15 -18.25 -23.92
CA THR A 937 18.38 -17.49 -23.59
C THR A 937 18.18 -15.95 -23.63
N ASN A 938 17.35 -15.44 -22.73
CA ASN A 938 16.96 -14.03 -22.69
C ASN A 938 18.02 -13.12 -22.00
N GLY A 939 19.10 -12.84 -22.74
CA GLY A 939 20.20 -11.95 -22.35
C GLY A 939 19.75 -10.52 -22.02
N GLU A 940 20.54 -9.81 -21.19
CA GLU A 940 20.25 -8.42 -20.85
C GLU A 940 20.74 -7.46 -21.96
N ILE A 941 19.86 -6.54 -22.34
CA ILE A 941 20.12 -5.52 -23.37
C ILE A 941 20.76 -4.32 -22.67
N VAL A 942 21.99 -3.95 -23.04
CA VAL A 942 22.69 -2.77 -22.50
C VAL A 942 23.04 -1.77 -23.61
N CYS A 943 22.95 -0.47 -23.30
CA CYS A 943 23.29 0.61 -24.25
C CYS A 943 24.75 0.51 -24.71
N LYS A 944 24.97 0.53 -26.04
CA LYS A 944 26.32 0.46 -26.64
C LYS A 944 27.25 1.54 -26.10
N ASP A 945 26.78 2.78 -26.03
CA ASP A 945 27.57 3.97 -25.68
C ASP A 945 27.86 4.13 -24.17
N CYS A 946 27.11 3.48 -23.27
CA CYS A 946 27.20 3.81 -21.84
C CYS A 946 26.81 2.69 -20.85
N GLY A 947 26.67 1.44 -21.29
CA GLY A 947 26.44 0.27 -20.42
C GLY A 947 25.08 0.22 -19.71
N GLN A 948 24.22 1.23 -19.88
CA GLN A 948 22.90 1.29 -19.23
C GLN A 948 22.01 0.13 -19.68
N ALA A 949 21.59 -0.71 -18.73
CA ALA A 949 20.58 -1.73 -18.96
C ALA A 949 19.25 -1.11 -19.45
N TRP A 950 18.70 -1.68 -20.52
CA TRP A 950 17.50 -1.23 -21.23
C TRP A 950 16.35 -2.23 -21.12
N GLY A 951 16.64 -3.51 -21.24
CA GLY A 951 15.63 -4.54 -21.49
C GLY A 951 16.17 -5.96 -21.30
N ASN A 952 15.43 -6.94 -21.81
CA ASN A 952 15.91 -8.30 -22.07
C ASN A 952 15.60 -8.63 -23.53
N MET A 953 16.35 -9.55 -24.14
CA MET A 953 15.84 -10.28 -25.31
C MET A 953 14.60 -11.10 -24.94
N MET A 954 13.75 -11.40 -25.92
CA MET A 954 12.68 -12.39 -25.82
C MET A 954 12.48 -13.09 -27.16
N VAL A 955 12.37 -14.43 -27.13
CA VAL A 955 12.02 -15.21 -28.33
C VAL A 955 10.49 -15.27 -28.44
N HIS A 956 9.93 -14.80 -29.56
CA HIS A 956 8.51 -14.95 -29.88
C HIS A 956 8.36 -15.51 -31.31
N ARG A 957 7.76 -16.71 -31.42
CA ARG A 957 7.56 -17.41 -32.70
C ARG A 957 8.85 -17.52 -33.55
N GLY A 958 9.98 -17.82 -32.90
CA GLY A 958 11.29 -17.93 -33.56
C GLY A 958 12.03 -16.61 -33.80
N LEU A 959 11.41 -15.44 -33.58
CA LEU A 959 12.06 -14.14 -33.70
C LEU A 959 12.64 -13.67 -32.36
N ASP A 960 13.91 -13.25 -32.38
CA ASP A 960 14.60 -12.59 -31.26
C ASP A 960 14.26 -11.09 -31.21
N LEU A 961 13.47 -10.68 -30.21
CA LEU A 961 12.92 -9.33 -30.12
C LEU A 961 13.41 -8.58 -28.86
N PRO A 962 13.79 -7.30 -28.96
CA PRO A 962 14.27 -6.52 -27.82
C PRO A 962 13.12 -6.01 -26.95
N CYS A 963 12.88 -6.63 -25.79
CA CYS A 963 11.81 -6.27 -24.85
C CYS A 963 12.23 -5.12 -23.91
N LEU A 964 11.58 -3.96 -24.04
CA LEU A 964 12.04 -2.71 -23.44
C LEU A 964 11.33 -2.39 -22.11
N LYS A 965 12.13 -2.09 -21.08
CA LYS A 965 11.64 -1.72 -19.73
C LYS A 965 11.58 -0.19 -19.61
N ILE A 966 10.40 0.41 -19.80
CA ILE A 966 10.14 1.87 -19.81
C ILE A 966 10.90 2.70 -18.75
N ARG A 967 11.11 2.15 -17.55
CA ARG A 967 11.83 2.77 -16.42
C ARG A 967 13.28 3.19 -16.74
N ASN A 968 13.87 2.63 -17.80
CA ASN A 968 15.25 2.85 -18.23
C ASN A 968 15.39 3.98 -19.27
N PHE A 969 14.30 4.67 -19.61
CA PHE A 969 14.24 5.68 -20.67
C PHE A 969 13.61 7.00 -20.21
N VAL A 970 14.03 8.09 -20.85
CA VAL A 970 13.35 9.39 -20.79
C VAL A 970 12.47 9.49 -22.04
N VAL A 971 11.17 9.71 -21.84
CA VAL A 971 10.21 9.94 -22.91
C VAL A 971 10.11 11.44 -23.17
N VAL A 972 10.34 11.85 -24.41
CA VAL A 972 10.19 13.23 -24.88
C VAL A 972 8.89 13.33 -25.66
N PHE A 973 7.98 14.21 -25.24
CA PHE A 973 6.76 14.54 -25.98
C PHE A 973 7.00 15.71 -26.93
N ALA A 974 6.58 15.56 -28.19
CA ALA A 974 6.67 16.58 -29.24
C ALA A 974 5.56 17.67 -29.14
N ASP A 975 5.12 18.01 -27.93
CA ASP A 975 4.19 19.13 -27.70
C ASP A 975 4.93 20.48 -27.59
N LYS A 976 4.19 21.60 -27.60
CA LYS A 976 4.69 22.99 -27.68
C LYS A 976 5.63 23.44 -26.53
N LYS A 977 6.02 22.53 -25.61
CA LYS A 977 7.02 22.76 -24.55
C LYS A 977 8.04 21.61 -24.41
N THR A 978 8.11 20.69 -25.39
CA THR A 978 9.07 19.56 -25.45
C THR A 978 9.17 18.77 -24.14
N THR A 979 8.02 18.34 -23.62
CA THR A 979 7.92 17.84 -22.24
C THR A 979 8.71 16.54 -22.05
N LYS A 980 9.71 16.51 -21.15
CA LYS A 980 10.49 15.30 -20.79
C LYS A 980 9.95 14.62 -19.53
N GLN A 981 9.61 13.33 -19.61
CA GLN A 981 9.10 12.54 -18.48
C GLN A 981 9.73 11.14 -18.38
N ILE A 982 9.61 10.51 -17.21
CA ILE A 982 10.08 9.15 -16.94
C ILE A 982 8.92 8.41 -16.26
N PHE A 983 8.55 7.25 -16.80
CA PHE A 983 7.43 6.44 -16.33
C PHE A 983 7.92 5.15 -15.68
N LYS A 984 7.23 4.65 -14.66
CA LYS A 984 7.55 3.36 -14.02
C LYS A 984 6.91 2.18 -14.74
N LYS A 985 5.82 2.40 -15.46
CA LYS A 985 5.06 1.38 -16.20
C LYS A 985 4.56 1.93 -17.53
N TRP A 986 4.45 1.05 -18.53
CA TRP A 986 3.93 1.41 -19.85
C TRP A 986 2.50 1.99 -19.77
N GLY A 987 1.61 1.40 -18.98
CA GLY A 987 0.25 1.92 -18.73
C GLY A 987 0.15 3.22 -17.90
N GLU A 988 1.26 3.89 -17.57
CA GLU A 988 1.26 5.27 -17.07
C GLU A 988 1.37 6.30 -18.21
N LEU A 989 1.70 5.84 -19.43
CA LEU A 989 1.84 6.64 -20.64
C LEU A 989 0.46 6.91 -21.29
N PRO A 990 0.14 8.14 -21.73
CA PRO A 990 -1.14 8.47 -22.38
C PRO A 990 -1.11 8.16 -23.89
N ILE A 991 -0.64 6.97 -24.28
CA ILE A 991 -0.49 6.52 -25.67
C ILE A 991 -0.84 5.03 -25.73
N ARG A 992 -1.54 4.60 -26.79
CA ARG A 992 -1.76 3.18 -27.11
C ARG A 992 -0.87 2.79 -28.30
N PHE A 993 -0.06 1.77 -28.11
CA PHE A 993 0.76 1.17 -29.16
C PHE A 993 -0.04 0.10 -29.94
N PRO A 994 0.33 -0.19 -31.20
CA PRO A 994 -0.25 -1.31 -31.95
C PRO A 994 0.15 -2.67 -31.35
N SER A 995 -0.65 -3.69 -31.65
CA SER A 995 -0.26 -5.09 -31.48
C SER A 995 0.93 -5.43 -32.38
N PHE A 996 1.76 -6.37 -31.95
CA PHE A 996 2.84 -6.91 -32.79
C PHE A 996 2.27 -7.73 -33.94
N ASP A 997 2.69 -7.42 -35.16
CA ASP A 997 2.29 -8.14 -36.37
C ASP A 997 3.44 -9.05 -36.83
N TYR A 998 3.24 -10.36 -36.66
CA TYR A 998 4.22 -11.36 -37.07
C TYR A 998 4.40 -11.44 -38.59
N ALA A 999 3.34 -11.21 -39.38
CA ALA A 999 3.42 -11.29 -40.84
C ALA A 999 4.22 -10.13 -41.45
N ALA A 1000 4.20 -8.95 -40.80
CA ALA A 1000 4.97 -7.79 -41.23
C ALA A 1000 6.48 -7.86 -40.91
N HIS A 1001 6.91 -8.77 -40.02
CA HIS A 1001 8.31 -8.88 -39.55
C HIS A 1001 8.97 -10.24 -39.80
N CYS A 1002 8.21 -11.25 -40.25
CA CYS A 1002 8.80 -12.45 -40.82
C CYS A 1002 9.56 -12.09 -42.11
N PRO A 1003 10.80 -12.54 -42.32
CA PRO A 1003 11.39 -12.49 -43.66
C PRO A 1003 10.53 -13.35 -44.60
N SER A 1004 10.13 -12.81 -45.74
CA SER A 1004 9.67 -13.63 -46.86
C SER A 1004 10.88 -14.35 -47.44
N SER A 1005 10.97 -15.66 -47.22
CA SER A 1005 11.90 -16.51 -47.94
C SER A 1005 11.43 -16.64 -49.38
N ASP A 1006 11.94 -15.77 -50.26
CA ASP A 1006 11.87 -15.98 -51.72
C ASP A 1006 12.86 -17.07 -52.20
N GLU A 1007 13.18 -18.02 -51.31
CA GLU A 1007 14.00 -19.23 -51.50
C GLU A 1007 13.36 -20.40 -50.71
N ASP A 1008 12.35 -21.03 -51.33
CA ASP A 1008 11.82 -22.38 -51.07
C ASP A 1008 11.25 -22.93 -52.41
#